data_AF-A0A7J4B385-F1
#
_entry.id   AF-A0A7J4B385-F1
#
_cell.length_a   1.000
_cell.length_b   1.000
_cell.length_c   1.000
_cell.angle_alpha   90.00
_cell.angle_beta   90.00
_cell.angle_gamma   90.00
#
_symmetry.space_group_name_H-M   'P 1'
#
loop_
_entity.id
_entity.type
_entity.pdbx_description
1 polymer ?
#
loop_
_entity_poly.entity_id
_entity_poly.type
_entity_poly.pdbx_seq_one_letter_code
_entity_poly.pdbx_strand_id
1 'polypeptide(L)'
;MRRFLALMLLLVSLGWSFNIQEYIGPNESAKSVTYLDMVGPNGAYVMYYLNNEPIMLVQGDTIVTDKEIIVPVLQQYFFSKDFPKPAELQEIRARMISFNKSRENLYNDKNVNEYFPPEDYCKQITGLKVRHCNENETMYHPCMTSCGAVPICRRSILEGGITSSDKTTYNFLEGILSLDKETIKLDTYADGVVNITTKLEGMRYSDYNADTLKELNTMLSYMEGVQSSETSIENNILFSDLLSSAGLQSYCGPVNYSKEDSRWLATTAQTIRARIQNLANVDSIADMVLNRTKEREKIKVQIKTQSEFGAKFDDMDKRYSYLYTRYVKVSKYLEDEGLANDINTLKAKKDSARDDIYRGNYNKADLTIKQFNVLADSFDQKLEGYFNITSQLEEYKTAADKKMILAQWDIEINNIILSQQLQDVKIRKENLDNKLAAKIKPEELENITQQYGQIVDEIDEIIQAKREHTLDTVLNKVVMAANAYSDIVASAYVSMSSGDYQQKKQAHEVILPATLVMVDLVAISAFIAAFIYMVGSGRIRLRKISAMLWSFIFIAFFLSLIGASAASYILLDKKTNNASFDAFYYEMNASNTTAIIIDTTNGVVSDACAKSLKNTLELQNKTVYIYNYDIGGCTLKDYTKGAESGNMTTGMSVEACEEKMGAMPRIFIKNADADSTTFSVKYYPSATIAGRPEYMQQCLLDVILAESQ
;
A
#
# COMPACT_ATOMS: atom_id res chain seq x y z
N MET A 1 13.96 -12.17 45.77
CA MET A 1 13.02 -13.25 45.43
C MET A 1 11.56 -12.80 45.37
N ARG A 2 10.93 -12.29 46.44
CA ARG A 2 9.51 -11.83 46.42
C ARG A 2 9.17 -10.76 45.37
N ARG A 3 10.06 -9.78 45.13
CA ARG A 3 9.87 -8.74 44.09
C ARG A 3 9.99 -9.29 42.65
N PHE A 4 10.82 -10.32 42.45
CA PHE A 4 10.98 -10.97 41.15
C PHE A 4 9.81 -11.91 40.86
N LEU A 5 9.30 -12.60 41.90
CA LEU A 5 8.09 -13.42 41.83
C LEU A 5 6.86 -12.55 41.54
N ALA A 6 6.75 -11.38 42.17
CA ALA A 6 5.68 -10.42 41.90
C ALA A 6 5.75 -9.86 40.48
N LEU A 7 6.94 -9.53 39.97
CA LEU A 7 7.13 -9.07 38.58
C LEU A 7 6.83 -10.18 37.57
N MET A 8 7.23 -11.42 37.83
CA MET A 8 6.89 -12.57 36.98
C MET A 8 5.38 -12.88 37.02
N LEU A 9 4.73 -12.82 38.18
CA LEU A 9 3.27 -12.99 38.27
C LEU A 9 2.53 -11.88 37.52
N LEU A 10 3.06 -10.65 37.53
CA LEU A 10 2.50 -9.51 36.80
C LEU A 10 2.72 -9.64 35.28
N LEU A 11 3.86 -10.19 34.86
CA LEU A 11 4.16 -10.48 33.45
C LEU A 11 3.39 -11.70 32.92
N VAL A 12 3.15 -12.72 33.76
CA VAL A 12 2.31 -13.88 33.41
C VAL A 12 0.83 -13.49 33.35
N SER A 13 0.36 -12.58 34.22
CA SER A 13 -1.01 -12.04 34.12
C SER A 13 -1.25 -11.19 32.87
N LEU A 14 -0.19 -10.60 32.28
CA LEU A 14 -0.30 -9.86 31.02
C LEU A 14 -0.39 -10.77 29.78
N GLY A 15 -0.05 -12.06 29.89
CA GLY A 15 -0.15 -13.03 28.79
C GLY A 15 -1.51 -13.72 28.64
N TRP A 16 -2.43 -13.49 29.59
CA TRP A 16 -3.75 -14.14 29.69
C TRP A 16 -4.87 -13.09 29.66
N SER A 17 -4.70 -12.05 28.83
CA SER A 17 -5.75 -11.07 28.60
C SER A 17 -6.50 -11.42 27.31
N PHE A 18 -7.81 -11.62 27.42
CA PHE A 18 -8.70 -11.78 26.28
C PHE A 18 -8.46 -10.71 25.21
N ASN A 19 -8.11 -11.12 23.98
CA ASN A 19 -7.80 -10.21 22.89
C ASN A 19 -9.10 -9.68 22.23
N ILE A 20 -9.66 -8.63 22.79
CA ILE A 20 -10.88 -7.99 22.27
C ILE A 20 -10.71 -7.42 20.85
N GLN A 21 -9.47 -7.12 20.41
CA GLN A 21 -9.22 -6.49 19.11
C GLN A 21 -9.70 -7.33 17.93
N GLU A 22 -9.69 -8.67 18.05
CA GLU A 22 -10.19 -9.59 17.02
C GLU A 22 -11.72 -9.52 16.82
N TYR A 23 -12.42 -8.84 17.74
CA TYR A 23 -13.87 -8.73 17.78
C TYR A 23 -14.38 -7.32 17.46
N ILE A 24 -13.45 -6.39 17.23
CA ILE A 24 -13.74 -5.01 16.82
C ILE A 24 -13.73 -4.93 15.29
N GLY A 25 -14.79 -4.40 14.71
CA GLY A 25 -14.93 -4.25 13.27
C GLY A 25 -13.95 -3.23 12.69
N PRO A 26 -13.67 -3.28 11.37
CA PRO A 26 -12.67 -2.44 10.72
C PRO A 26 -12.95 -0.93 10.78
N ASN A 27 -14.21 -0.54 10.99
CA ASN A 27 -14.64 0.86 11.12
C ASN A 27 -14.85 1.30 12.59
N GLU A 28 -14.56 0.43 13.55
CA GLU A 28 -14.74 0.70 14.97
C GLU A 28 -13.38 1.01 15.62
N SER A 29 -13.37 1.95 16.58
CA SER A 29 -12.13 2.34 17.23
C SER A 29 -11.81 1.44 18.40
N ALA A 30 -10.65 0.78 18.37
CA ALA A 30 -10.06 0.09 19.51
C ALA A 30 -10.00 0.97 20.78
N LYS A 31 -9.88 2.30 20.62
CA LYS A 31 -9.79 3.26 21.73
C LYS A 31 -11.13 3.50 22.42
N SER A 32 -12.26 3.21 21.78
CA SER A 32 -13.58 3.34 22.41
C SER A 32 -14.03 2.08 23.13
N VAL A 33 -13.17 1.06 23.18
CA VAL A 33 -13.37 -0.13 23.99
C VAL A 33 -13.01 0.17 25.44
N THR A 34 -13.97 -0.02 26.33
CA THR A 34 -13.77 0.01 27.78
C THR A 34 -14.19 -1.33 28.37
N TYR A 35 -13.78 -1.60 29.61
CA TYR A 35 -14.13 -2.84 30.28
C TYR A 35 -14.55 -2.58 31.73
N LEU A 36 -15.33 -3.50 32.26
CA LEU A 36 -15.83 -3.49 33.62
C LEU A 36 -15.66 -4.88 34.22
N ASP A 37 -14.88 -4.96 35.29
CA ASP A 37 -14.71 -6.19 36.06
C ASP A 37 -15.97 -6.47 36.88
N MET A 38 -16.44 -7.72 36.81
CA MET A 38 -17.64 -8.21 37.47
C MET A 38 -17.31 -9.48 38.26
N VAL A 39 -18.00 -9.69 39.37
CA VAL A 39 -17.93 -10.95 40.13
C VAL A 39 -19.29 -11.62 40.02
N GLY A 40 -19.29 -12.81 39.42
CA GLY A 40 -20.46 -13.66 39.26
C GLY A 40 -20.37 -14.94 40.09
N PRO A 41 -21.35 -15.85 39.93
CA PRO A 41 -21.44 -17.06 40.74
C PRO A 41 -20.22 -18.00 40.58
N ASN A 42 -19.64 -18.02 39.37
CA ASN A 42 -18.54 -18.91 39.02
C ASN A 42 -17.18 -18.19 38.90
N GLY A 43 -17.03 -17.02 39.53
CA GLY A 43 -15.76 -16.29 39.60
C GLY A 43 -15.78 -14.91 38.95
N ALA A 44 -14.62 -14.49 38.44
CA ALA A 44 -14.44 -13.18 37.82
C ALA A 44 -14.86 -13.19 36.35
N TYR A 45 -15.56 -12.13 35.95
CA TYR A 45 -16.01 -11.87 34.59
C TYR A 45 -15.61 -10.47 34.18
N VAL A 46 -15.50 -10.22 32.88
CA VAL A 46 -15.23 -8.90 32.32
C VAL A 46 -16.29 -8.58 31.28
N MET A 47 -17.00 -7.46 31.46
CA MET A 47 -17.92 -6.93 30.46
C MET A 47 -17.19 -5.88 29.62
N TYR A 48 -17.11 -6.11 28.32
CA TYR A 48 -16.58 -5.14 27.37
C TYR A 48 -17.69 -4.23 26.84
N TYR A 49 -17.34 -2.97 26.66
CA TYR A 49 -18.20 -1.93 26.13
C TYR A 49 -17.54 -1.31 24.90
N LEU A 50 -18.34 -0.98 23.89
CA LEU A 50 -17.93 -0.16 22.75
C LEU A 50 -18.84 1.06 22.69
N ASN A 51 -18.28 2.27 22.69
CA ASN A 51 -19.05 3.51 22.71
C ASN A 51 -20.09 3.54 23.85
N ASN A 52 -19.72 3.04 25.03
CA ASN A 52 -20.57 2.88 26.23
C ASN A 52 -21.74 1.89 26.11
N GLU A 53 -21.84 1.10 25.04
CA GLU A 53 -22.79 0.00 24.95
C GLU A 53 -22.13 -1.35 25.27
N PRO A 54 -22.77 -2.24 26.05
CA PRO A 54 -22.22 -3.55 26.35
C PRO A 54 -22.19 -4.41 25.09
N ILE A 55 -21.04 -4.98 24.76
CA ILE A 55 -20.86 -5.78 23.54
C ILE A 55 -20.57 -7.26 23.79
N MET A 56 -19.96 -7.59 24.93
CA MET A 56 -19.46 -8.94 25.18
C MET A 56 -19.15 -9.16 26.66
N LEU A 57 -19.54 -10.32 27.18
CA LEU A 57 -19.12 -10.80 28.50
C LEU A 57 -18.10 -11.95 28.33
N VAL A 58 -17.00 -11.90 29.09
CA VAL A 58 -15.98 -12.96 29.08
C VAL A 58 -15.69 -13.47 30.49
N GLN A 59 -15.23 -14.71 30.58
CA GLN A 59 -14.74 -15.36 31.80
C GLN A 59 -13.30 -15.83 31.57
N GLY A 60 -12.32 -15.05 32.01
CA GLY A 60 -10.93 -15.27 31.58
C GLY A 60 -10.81 -15.07 30.06
N ASP A 61 -10.41 -16.12 29.34
CA ASP A 61 -10.24 -16.09 27.87
C ASP A 61 -11.45 -16.63 27.09
N THR A 62 -12.51 -17.06 27.77
CA THR A 62 -13.71 -17.61 27.12
C THR A 62 -14.84 -16.59 27.04
N ILE A 63 -15.47 -16.50 25.88
CA ILE A 63 -16.69 -15.70 25.69
C ILE A 63 -17.86 -16.44 26.34
N VAL A 64 -18.69 -15.70 27.06
CA VAL A 64 -19.93 -16.22 27.62
C VAL A 64 -21.06 -16.04 26.59
N THR A 65 -21.53 -17.15 26.02
CA THR A 65 -22.61 -17.16 25.01
C THR A 65 -23.92 -17.75 25.54
N ASP A 66 -23.98 -18.06 26.84
CA ASP A 66 -25.15 -18.64 27.49
C ASP A 66 -25.87 -17.60 28.35
N LYS A 67 -27.16 -17.36 28.07
CA LYS A 67 -27.99 -16.43 28.84
C LYS A 67 -28.13 -16.87 30.29
N GLU A 68 -28.16 -18.18 30.55
CA GLU A 68 -28.26 -18.74 31.90
C GLU A 68 -27.03 -18.43 32.77
N ILE A 69 -25.90 -18.07 32.14
CA ILE A 69 -24.70 -17.58 32.82
C ILE A 69 -24.71 -16.05 32.90
N ILE A 70 -25.07 -15.35 31.81
CA ILE A 70 -25.06 -13.88 31.75
C ILE A 70 -26.01 -13.28 32.80
N VAL A 71 -27.23 -13.80 32.94
CA VAL A 71 -28.25 -13.25 33.85
C VAL A 71 -27.77 -13.28 35.31
N PRO A 72 -27.34 -14.41 35.89
CA PRO A 72 -26.83 -14.44 37.26
C PRO A 72 -25.62 -13.53 37.49
N VAL A 73 -24.69 -13.43 36.53
CA VAL A 73 -23.52 -12.53 36.63
C VAL A 73 -23.96 -11.08 36.73
N LEU A 74 -24.85 -10.64 35.84
CA LEU A 74 -25.39 -9.27 35.84
C LEU A 74 -26.22 -9.00 37.10
N GLN A 75 -27.08 -9.95 37.50
CA GLN A 75 -27.89 -9.83 38.71
C GLN A 75 -27.02 -9.67 39.95
N GLN A 76 -25.98 -10.50 40.11
CA GLN A 76 -25.06 -10.40 41.25
C GLN A 76 -24.32 -9.06 41.27
N TYR A 77 -23.84 -8.61 40.10
CA TYR A 77 -23.16 -7.33 39.97
C TYR A 77 -24.09 -6.16 40.34
N PHE A 78 -25.27 -6.07 39.74
CA PHE A 78 -26.22 -4.99 40.04
C PHE A 78 -26.80 -5.09 41.45
N PHE A 79 -26.97 -6.30 42.00
CA PHE A 79 -27.33 -6.47 43.42
C PHE A 79 -26.25 -5.85 44.32
N SER A 80 -24.98 -6.15 44.08
CA SER A 80 -23.88 -5.61 44.90
C SER A 80 -23.71 -4.08 44.79
N LYS A 81 -24.03 -3.52 43.62
CA LYS A 81 -23.80 -2.11 43.29
C LYS A 81 -25.00 -1.22 43.61
N ASP A 82 -26.19 -1.66 43.22
CA ASP A 82 -27.39 -0.83 43.14
C ASP A 82 -28.44 -1.13 44.23
N PHE A 83 -28.40 -2.32 44.84
CA PHE A 83 -29.33 -2.68 45.91
C PHE A 83 -29.09 -1.86 47.19
N PRO A 84 -30.14 -1.52 47.97
CA PRO A 84 -29.96 -0.76 49.21
C PRO A 84 -29.02 -1.42 50.22
N LYS A 85 -28.10 -0.64 50.77
CA LYS A 85 -27.12 -1.15 51.75
C LYS A 85 -27.77 -1.26 53.14
N PRO A 86 -27.26 -2.11 54.04
CA PRO A 86 -27.82 -2.25 55.39
C PRO A 86 -27.97 -0.92 56.15
N ALA A 87 -26.96 -0.03 56.06
CA ALA A 87 -27.03 1.28 56.70
C ALA A 87 -28.13 2.19 56.11
N GLU A 88 -28.35 2.14 54.79
CA GLU A 88 -29.40 2.89 54.11
C GLU A 88 -30.79 2.37 54.52
N LEU A 89 -30.96 1.04 54.61
CA LEU A 89 -32.20 0.42 55.09
C LEU A 89 -32.49 0.75 56.57
N GLN A 90 -31.46 0.79 57.42
CA GLN A 90 -31.59 1.21 58.82
C GLN A 90 -32.02 2.67 58.93
N GLU A 91 -31.45 3.55 58.11
CA GLU A 91 -31.83 4.97 58.07
C GLU A 91 -33.28 5.14 57.61
N ILE A 92 -33.70 4.44 56.55
CA ILE A 92 -35.10 4.42 56.09
C ILE A 92 -36.04 3.98 57.21
N ARG A 93 -35.69 2.89 57.92
CA ARG A 93 -36.50 2.40 59.04
C ARG A 93 -36.55 3.42 60.18
N ALA A 94 -35.42 4.02 60.54
CA ALA A 94 -35.34 5.00 61.61
C ALA A 94 -36.17 6.27 61.29
N ARG A 95 -36.08 6.75 60.05
CA ARG A 95 -36.87 7.90 59.54
C ARG A 95 -38.36 7.58 59.49
N MET A 96 -38.74 6.36 59.09
CA MET A 96 -40.15 5.93 59.13
C MET A 96 -40.69 5.84 60.56
N ILE A 97 -39.91 5.28 61.50
CA ILE A 97 -40.30 5.22 62.92
C ILE A 97 -40.40 6.62 63.51
N SER A 98 -39.47 7.53 63.16
CA SER A 98 -39.49 8.93 63.57
C SER A 98 -40.73 9.65 63.05
N PHE A 99 -41.03 9.52 61.76
CA PHE A 99 -42.26 10.02 61.16
C PHE A 99 -43.50 9.45 61.87
N ASN A 100 -43.55 8.13 62.08
CA ASN A 100 -44.70 7.50 62.73
C ASN A 100 -44.89 7.97 64.18
N LYS A 101 -43.82 8.23 64.92
CA LYS A 101 -43.88 8.85 66.25
C LYS A 101 -44.36 10.30 66.19
N SER A 102 -44.01 11.04 65.14
CA SER A 102 -44.38 12.45 65.00
C SER A 102 -45.89 12.70 64.89
N ARG A 103 -46.65 11.68 64.49
CA ARG A 103 -48.12 11.67 64.45
C ARG A 103 -48.75 11.97 65.82
N GLU A 104 -48.02 11.61 66.88
CA GLU A 104 -48.43 11.79 68.27
C GLU A 104 -47.62 12.88 68.99
N ASN A 105 -46.73 13.60 68.29
CA ASN A 105 -45.98 14.69 68.88
C ASN A 105 -46.91 15.84 69.24
N LEU A 106 -46.82 16.29 70.50
CA LEU A 106 -47.63 17.39 71.00
C LEU A 106 -47.36 18.67 70.20
N TYR A 107 -48.44 19.34 69.78
CA TYR A 107 -48.36 20.65 69.17
C TYR A 107 -47.87 21.66 70.22
N ASN A 108 -46.63 22.15 70.04
CA ASN A 108 -45.94 22.98 71.03
C ASN A 108 -46.21 24.46 70.77
N ASP A 109 -47.47 24.88 70.85
CA ASP A 109 -47.81 26.30 70.92
C ASP A 109 -47.76 26.74 72.38
N LYS A 110 -46.99 27.79 72.65
CA LYS A 110 -46.67 28.29 74.00
C LYS A 110 -47.90 28.79 74.77
N ASN A 111 -49.09 28.79 74.16
CA ASN A 111 -50.31 29.40 74.68
C ASN A 111 -51.46 28.42 74.96
N VAL A 112 -51.30 27.10 74.81
CA VAL A 112 -52.38 26.11 75.04
C VAL A 112 -51.95 25.08 76.09
N ASN A 113 -52.60 25.08 77.26
CA ASN A 113 -52.29 24.23 78.42
C ASN A 113 -52.99 22.85 78.42
N GLU A 114 -53.55 22.40 77.30
CA GLU A 114 -54.17 21.08 77.21
C GLU A 114 -53.46 20.22 76.16
N TYR A 115 -52.86 19.12 76.64
CA TYR A 115 -51.95 18.25 75.92
C TYR A 115 -52.67 16.95 75.54
N PHE A 116 -53.08 16.83 74.28
CA PHE A 116 -53.49 15.53 73.72
C PHE A 116 -52.72 15.23 72.43
N PRO A 117 -52.31 13.97 72.19
CA PRO A 117 -51.68 13.58 70.93
C PRO A 117 -52.65 13.89 69.77
N PRO A 118 -52.27 14.70 68.76
CA PRO A 118 -53.24 15.31 67.85
C PRO A 118 -54.05 14.31 67.02
N GLU A 119 -53.40 13.26 66.50
CA GLU A 119 -54.08 12.25 65.68
C GLU A 119 -54.91 11.28 66.53
N ASP A 120 -54.34 10.73 67.60
CA ASP A 120 -55.03 9.81 68.51
C ASP A 120 -56.24 10.46 69.20
N TYR A 121 -56.11 11.73 69.60
CA TYR A 121 -57.21 12.54 70.11
C TYR A 121 -58.27 12.77 69.04
N CYS A 122 -57.86 13.15 67.83
CA CYS A 122 -58.78 13.34 66.70
C CYS A 122 -59.57 12.05 66.41
N LYS A 123 -58.91 10.88 66.39
CA LYS A 123 -59.56 9.57 66.27
C LYS A 123 -60.50 9.26 67.44
N GLN A 124 -60.15 9.68 68.66
CA GLN A 124 -60.99 9.49 69.84
C GLN A 124 -62.26 10.32 69.76
N ILE A 125 -62.16 11.61 69.45
CA ILE A 125 -63.33 12.50 69.44
C ILE A 125 -64.24 12.23 68.25
N THR A 126 -63.70 11.81 67.10
CA THR A 126 -64.46 11.41 65.90
C THR A 126 -65.04 10.00 65.98
N GLY A 127 -64.66 9.23 67.01
CA GLY A 127 -65.12 7.85 67.21
C GLY A 127 -64.44 6.81 66.33
N LEU A 128 -63.42 7.19 65.56
CA LEU A 128 -62.62 6.27 64.76
C LEU A 128 -61.84 5.25 65.62
N LYS A 129 -61.55 5.56 66.88
CA LYS A 129 -61.01 4.59 67.85
C LYS A 129 -61.97 3.44 68.17
N VAL A 130 -63.28 3.68 68.06
CA VAL A 130 -64.30 2.68 68.38
C VAL A 130 -64.53 1.78 67.17
N ARG A 131 -64.60 2.37 65.98
CA ARG A 131 -64.83 1.65 64.72
C ARG A 131 -64.37 2.48 63.53
N HIS A 132 -63.69 1.83 62.58
CA HIS A 132 -63.34 2.45 61.29
C HIS A 132 -64.56 2.69 60.40
N CYS A 133 -64.45 3.71 59.56
CA CYS A 133 -65.33 3.97 58.43
C CYS A 133 -65.06 2.91 57.34
N ASN A 134 -65.85 1.85 57.31
CA ASN A 134 -65.65 0.78 56.33
C ASN A 134 -65.99 1.27 54.90
N GLU A 135 -65.02 1.31 53.98
CA GLU A 135 -65.20 1.85 52.61
C GLU A 135 -66.17 1.04 51.73
N ASN A 136 -66.44 -0.22 52.09
CA ASN A 136 -67.24 -1.16 51.28
C ASN A 136 -68.76 -1.08 51.53
N GLU A 137 -69.20 -0.29 52.51
CA GLU A 137 -70.62 -0.06 52.76
C GLU A 137 -71.02 1.25 52.07
N THR A 138 -71.85 1.15 51.03
CA THR A 138 -72.43 2.33 50.38
C THR A 138 -73.19 3.14 51.43
N MET A 139 -72.82 4.43 51.55
CA MET A 139 -73.42 5.45 52.43
C MET A 139 -72.70 5.59 53.79
N TYR A 140 -72.55 6.85 54.26
CA TYR A 140 -71.88 7.32 55.49
C TYR A 140 -72.26 6.63 56.82
N HIS A 141 -73.04 5.55 56.78
CA HIS A 141 -73.59 4.82 57.92
C HIS A 141 -72.53 4.29 58.90
N PRO A 142 -71.38 3.71 58.46
CA PRO A 142 -70.32 3.32 59.39
C PRO A 142 -69.71 4.52 60.11
N CYS A 143 -69.38 5.61 59.39
CA CYS A 143 -68.84 6.83 59.99
C CYS A 143 -69.83 7.49 60.94
N MET A 144 -71.12 7.54 60.60
CA MET A 144 -72.17 8.03 61.48
C MET A 144 -72.30 7.18 62.76
N THR A 145 -72.09 5.87 62.64
CA THR A 145 -72.11 4.95 63.80
C THR A 145 -70.90 5.18 64.71
N SER A 146 -69.71 5.30 64.13
CA SER A 146 -68.47 5.59 64.86
C SER A 146 -68.55 6.95 65.56
N CYS A 147 -68.92 7.99 64.83
CA CYS A 147 -69.12 9.35 65.36
C CYS A 147 -70.24 9.40 66.40
N GLY A 148 -71.34 8.69 66.17
CA GLY A 148 -72.48 8.59 67.09
C GLY A 148 -72.15 7.89 68.42
N ALA A 149 -71.09 7.08 68.45
CA ALA A 149 -70.61 6.41 69.67
C ALA A 149 -69.87 7.36 70.63
N VAL A 150 -69.50 8.56 70.18
CA VAL A 150 -68.77 9.55 70.98
C VAL A 150 -69.62 10.81 71.19
N PRO A 151 -69.85 11.26 72.45
CA PRO A 151 -70.75 12.38 72.72
C PRO A 151 -70.43 13.68 71.96
N ILE A 152 -69.13 13.97 71.77
CA ILE A 152 -68.66 15.17 71.07
C ILE A 152 -69.08 15.13 69.59
N CYS A 153 -68.73 14.06 68.88
CA CYS A 153 -69.06 13.92 67.46
C CYS A 153 -70.56 13.71 67.21
N ARG A 154 -71.25 12.96 68.09
CA ARG A 154 -72.72 12.83 68.08
C ARG A 154 -73.40 14.20 68.17
N ARG A 155 -72.89 15.09 69.04
CA ARG A 155 -73.43 16.45 69.19
C ARG A 155 -73.23 17.26 67.90
N SER A 156 -72.07 17.17 67.26
CA SER A 156 -71.81 17.82 65.96
C SER A 156 -72.75 17.35 64.85
N ILE A 157 -73.11 16.07 64.81
CA ILE A 157 -74.12 15.54 63.87
C ILE A 157 -75.53 16.08 64.19
N LEU A 158 -75.91 16.15 65.48
CA LEU A 158 -77.26 16.53 65.91
C LEU A 158 -77.50 18.05 65.84
N GLU A 159 -76.49 18.87 66.17
CA GLU A 159 -76.57 20.34 66.12
C GLU A 159 -76.53 20.87 64.67
N GLY A 160 -75.90 20.14 63.75
CA GLY A 160 -75.83 20.47 62.32
C GLY A 160 -77.12 20.19 61.52
N GLY A 161 -78.21 19.78 62.17
CA GLY A 161 -79.54 19.57 61.58
C GLY A 161 -79.53 18.60 60.38
N ILE A 162 -79.90 17.34 60.60
CA ILE A 162 -80.05 16.34 59.51
C ILE A 162 -81.30 16.67 58.67
N THR A 163 -81.22 17.77 57.91
CA THR A 163 -82.03 18.02 56.73
C THR A 163 -81.06 18.00 55.57
N SER A 164 -81.43 17.30 54.50
CA SER A 164 -80.58 16.89 53.36
C SER A 164 -79.95 18.03 52.53
N SER A 165 -79.93 19.26 53.02
CA SER A 165 -79.40 20.46 52.37
C SER A 165 -78.24 21.13 53.11
N ASP A 166 -77.91 20.71 54.34
CA ASP A 166 -76.81 21.34 55.09
C ASP A 166 -75.45 20.75 54.69
N LYS A 167 -74.74 21.46 53.80
CA LYS A 167 -73.40 21.09 53.31
C LYS A 167 -72.38 20.90 54.44
N THR A 168 -72.62 21.51 55.60
CA THR A 168 -71.70 21.52 56.74
C THR A 168 -71.58 20.14 57.39
N THR A 169 -72.71 19.47 57.66
CA THR A 169 -72.74 18.12 58.26
C THR A 169 -72.18 17.07 57.30
N TYR A 170 -72.45 17.23 56.00
CA TYR A 170 -71.92 16.36 54.96
C TYR A 170 -70.39 16.47 54.85
N ASN A 171 -69.86 17.70 54.78
CA ASN A 171 -68.42 17.94 54.71
C ASN A 171 -67.69 17.43 55.97
N PHE A 172 -68.31 17.52 57.15
CA PHE A 172 -67.76 16.98 58.40
C PHE A 172 -67.62 15.45 58.36
N LEU A 173 -68.65 14.72 57.91
CA LEU A 173 -68.60 13.27 57.75
C LEU A 173 -67.63 12.82 56.65
N GLU A 174 -67.54 13.57 55.54
CA GLU A 174 -66.49 13.37 54.52
C GLU A 174 -65.09 13.59 55.10
N GLY A 175 -64.93 14.58 55.97
CA GLY A 175 -63.69 14.82 56.73
C GLY A 175 -63.30 13.62 57.58
N ILE A 176 -64.24 13.03 58.33
CA ILE A 176 -63.99 11.82 59.14
C ILE A 176 -63.61 10.63 58.27
N LEU A 177 -64.34 10.40 57.17
CA LEU A 177 -64.04 9.32 56.23
C LEU A 177 -62.64 9.49 55.59
N SER A 178 -62.32 10.70 55.15
CA SER A 178 -61.01 11.02 54.56
C SER A 178 -59.88 10.84 55.57
N LEU A 179 -60.08 11.25 56.82
CA LEU A 179 -59.10 11.05 57.89
C LEU A 179 -58.85 9.57 58.16
N ASP A 180 -59.92 8.77 58.29
CA ASP A 180 -59.79 7.34 58.55
C ASP A 180 -59.03 6.63 57.41
N LYS A 181 -59.40 6.92 56.17
CA LYS A 181 -58.73 6.39 54.98
C LYS A 181 -57.24 6.71 54.95
N GLU A 182 -56.87 7.98 55.11
CA GLU A 182 -55.48 8.40 55.01
C GLU A 182 -54.65 7.93 56.21
N THR A 183 -55.24 7.83 57.40
CA THR A 183 -54.52 7.30 58.58
C THR A 183 -54.30 5.78 58.48
N ILE A 184 -55.27 5.01 57.97
CA ILE A 184 -55.08 3.58 57.66
C ILE A 184 -53.98 3.39 56.60
N LYS A 185 -53.92 4.26 55.59
CA LYS A 185 -52.82 4.24 54.60
C LYS A 185 -51.48 4.52 55.26
N LEU A 186 -51.38 5.55 56.11
CA LEU A 186 -50.14 5.84 56.83
C LEU A 186 -49.70 4.69 57.74
N ASP A 187 -50.63 4.04 58.45
CA ASP A 187 -50.35 2.85 59.26
C ASP A 187 -49.79 1.73 58.37
N THR A 188 -50.45 1.45 57.24
CA THR A 188 -50.02 0.44 56.26
C THR A 188 -48.64 0.78 55.68
N TYR A 189 -48.37 2.05 55.37
CA TYR A 189 -47.09 2.50 54.84
C TYR A 189 -45.98 2.37 55.88
N ALA A 190 -46.24 2.78 57.12
CA ALA A 190 -45.27 2.68 58.21
C ALA A 190 -44.92 1.22 58.50
N ASP A 191 -45.91 0.37 58.73
CA ASP A 191 -45.71 -1.05 58.98
C ASP A 191 -45.07 -1.75 57.77
N GLY A 192 -45.52 -1.41 56.57
CA GLY A 192 -44.99 -1.95 55.32
C GLY A 192 -43.50 -1.63 55.15
N VAL A 193 -43.10 -0.38 55.33
CA VAL A 193 -41.69 0.02 55.22
C VAL A 193 -40.84 -0.60 56.32
N VAL A 194 -41.31 -0.61 57.58
CA VAL A 194 -40.56 -1.22 58.68
C VAL A 194 -40.39 -2.73 58.48
N ASN A 195 -41.45 -3.43 58.07
CA ASN A 195 -41.40 -4.88 57.84
C ASN A 195 -40.50 -5.24 56.65
N ILE A 196 -40.64 -4.53 55.52
CA ILE A 196 -39.85 -4.81 54.32
C ILE A 196 -38.38 -4.46 54.57
N THR A 197 -38.06 -3.30 55.15
CA THR A 197 -36.66 -2.98 55.49
C THR A 197 -36.05 -4.03 56.42
N THR A 198 -36.82 -4.62 57.34
CA THR A 198 -36.35 -5.70 58.24
C THR A 198 -36.05 -6.98 57.50
N LYS A 199 -36.87 -7.36 56.52
CA LYS A 199 -36.61 -8.51 55.66
C LYS A 199 -35.39 -8.33 54.75
N LEU A 200 -35.21 -7.12 54.21
CA LEU A 200 -34.12 -6.82 53.27
C LEU A 200 -32.77 -6.57 53.95
N GLU A 201 -32.77 -6.27 55.25
CA GLU A 201 -31.56 -5.99 56.02
C GLU A 201 -30.65 -7.23 56.11
N GLY A 202 -29.40 -7.09 55.66
CA GLY A 202 -28.42 -8.19 55.71
C GLY A 202 -28.63 -9.27 54.65
N MET A 203 -29.54 -9.07 53.69
CA MET A 203 -29.78 -9.99 52.59
C MET A 203 -28.52 -10.23 51.75
N ARG A 204 -28.24 -11.50 51.47
CA ARG A 204 -27.16 -11.89 50.55
C ARG A 204 -27.73 -12.11 49.15
N TYR A 205 -26.87 -12.01 48.13
CA TYR A 205 -27.27 -12.29 46.75
C TYR A 205 -27.88 -13.71 46.60
N SER A 206 -27.40 -14.69 47.38
CA SER A 206 -27.96 -16.06 47.37
C SER A 206 -29.44 -16.14 47.74
N ASP A 207 -29.94 -15.15 48.46
CA ASP A 207 -31.32 -15.10 48.96
C ASP A 207 -32.22 -14.21 48.06
N TYR A 208 -31.62 -13.52 47.09
CA TYR A 208 -32.31 -12.63 46.16
C TYR A 208 -33.15 -13.42 45.15
N ASN A 209 -34.39 -13.00 44.95
CA ASN A 209 -35.29 -13.55 43.93
C ASN A 209 -36.25 -12.46 43.40
N ALA A 210 -37.15 -12.86 42.49
CA ALA A 210 -38.11 -11.93 41.89
C ALA A 210 -39.06 -11.27 42.92
N ASP A 211 -39.41 -11.98 43.98
CA ASP A 211 -40.26 -11.44 45.04
C ASP A 211 -39.53 -10.37 45.86
N THR A 212 -38.21 -10.50 46.05
CA THR A 212 -37.39 -9.46 46.70
C THR A 212 -37.53 -8.10 46.00
N LEU A 213 -37.46 -8.09 44.67
CA LEU A 213 -37.59 -6.84 43.90
C LEU A 213 -39.01 -6.28 43.99
N LYS A 214 -40.03 -7.15 44.04
CA LYS A 214 -41.42 -6.75 44.25
C LYS A 214 -41.61 -6.12 45.63
N GLU A 215 -41.09 -6.75 46.69
CA GLU A 215 -41.10 -6.21 48.04
C GLU A 215 -40.39 -4.86 48.11
N LEU A 216 -39.20 -4.74 47.51
CA LEU A 216 -38.48 -3.47 47.44
C LEU A 216 -39.31 -2.37 46.75
N ASN A 217 -39.91 -2.66 45.59
CA ASN A 217 -40.76 -1.69 44.91
C ASN A 217 -42.00 -1.29 45.73
N THR A 218 -42.61 -2.23 46.45
CA THR A 218 -43.71 -1.95 47.38
C THR A 218 -43.26 -1.00 48.49
N MET A 219 -42.10 -1.24 49.10
CA MET A 219 -41.51 -0.35 50.11
C MET A 219 -41.30 1.06 49.57
N LEU A 220 -40.72 1.20 48.37
CA LEU A 220 -40.48 2.51 47.74
C LEU A 220 -41.79 3.26 47.48
N SER A 221 -42.84 2.56 47.05
CA SER A 221 -44.17 3.17 46.86
C SER A 221 -44.79 3.62 48.18
N TYR A 222 -44.61 2.86 49.27
CA TYR A 222 -45.06 3.28 50.60
C TYR A 222 -44.32 4.51 51.10
N MET A 223 -42.99 4.58 50.91
CA MET A 223 -42.18 5.75 51.25
C MET A 223 -42.65 7.02 50.54
N GLU A 224 -43.00 6.93 49.26
CA GLU A 224 -43.55 8.07 48.49
C GLU A 224 -44.97 8.43 48.92
N GLY A 225 -45.78 7.41 49.25
CA GLY A 225 -47.16 7.59 49.70
C GLY A 225 -47.29 8.40 50.98
N VAL A 226 -46.31 8.30 51.90
CA VAL A 226 -46.32 9.00 53.19
C VAL A 226 -46.56 10.50 53.06
N GLN A 227 -45.78 11.19 52.22
CA GLN A 227 -45.91 12.64 52.06
C GLN A 227 -47.28 13.05 51.50
N SER A 228 -47.84 12.24 50.60
CA SER A 228 -49.15 12.53 50.00
C SER A 228 -50.31 12.34 50.99
N SER A 229 -50.26 11.29 51.81
CA SER A 229 -51.26 11.03 52.85
C SER A 229 -51.13 12.03 54.00
N GLU A 230 -49.90 12.39 54.40
CA GLU A 230 -49.63 13.48 55.35
C GLU A 230 -50.31 14.78 54.91
N THR A 231 -50.03 15.23 53.68
CA THR A 231 -50.60 16.47 53.12
C THR A 231 -52.12 16.41 53.02
N SER A 232 -52.68 15.23 52.74
CA SER A 232 -54.13 15.03 52.66
C SER A 232 -54.80 15.15 54.03
N ILE A 233 -54.14 14.67 55.10
CA ILE A 233 -54.64 14.81 56.47
C ILE A 233 -54.53 16.26 56.95
N GLU A 234 -53.41 16.96 56.69
CA GLU A 234 -53.26 18.37 57.06
C GLU A 234 -54.32 19.27 56.42
N ASN A 235 -54.70 18.98 55.16
CA ASN A 235 -55.71 19.74 54.43
C ASN A 235 -57.15 19.29 54.73
N ASN A 236 -57.34 18.30 55.61
CA ASN A 236 -58.66 17.79 55.94
C ASN A 236 -59.46 18.83 56.73
N ILE A 237 -60.75 18.99 56.41
CA ILE A 237 -61.63 19.99 57.01
C ILE A 237 -61.72 19.89 58.55
N LEU A 238 -61.47 18.71 59.13
CA LEU A 238 -61.45 18.53 60.58
C LEU A 238 -60.35 19.33 61.29
N PHE A 239 -59.28 19.67 60.58
CA PHE A 239 -58.17 20.48 61.07
C PHE A 239 -58.26 21.95 60.65
N SER A 240 -59.29 22.32 59.88
CA SER A 240 -59.52 23.71 59.46
C SER A 240 -60.27 24.52 60.52
N ASP A 241 -59.93 25.79 60.67
CA ASP A 241 -60.64 26.72 61.56
C ASP A 241 -62.06 26.97 61.03
N LEU A 242 -63.04 26.28 61.59
CA LEU A 242 -64.40 26.27 61.06
C LEU A 242 -65.25 27.51 61.45
N LEU A 243 -64.78 28.38 62.35
CA LEU A 243 -65.52 29.57 62.79
C LEU A 243 -64.60 30.78 63.03
N SER A 244 -64.39 31.61 62.01
CA SER A 244 -63.50 32.77 62.04
C SER A 244 -63.94 33.94 62.95
N SER A 245 -65.12 33.88 63.58
CA SER A 245 -65.70 35.05 64.28
C SER A 245 -65.95 34.90 65.79
N ALA A 246 -65.67 33.74 66.41
CA ALA A 246 -65.95 33.53 67.85
C ALA A 246 -64.82 32.87 68.66
N GLY A 247 -63.63 32.65 68.09
CA GLY A 247 -62.45 32.23 68.86
C GLY A 247 -62.58 30.88 69.56
N LEU A 248 -63.23 29.89 68.93
CA LEU A 248 -63.26 28.50 69.41
C LEU A 248 -62.84 27.50 68.31
N GLN A 249 -62.25 26.41 68.79
CA GLN A 249 -61.26 25.50 68.19
C GLN A 249 -61.72 24.70 66.95
N SER A 250 -60.76 24.33 66.10
CA SER A 250 -60.89 23.25 65.12
C SER A 250 -61.38 21.96 65.79
N TYR A 251 -62.07 21.09 65.05
CA TYR A 251 -62.52 19.80 65.61
C TYR A 251 -61.34 18.97 66.07
N CYS A 252 -60.30 18.90 65.24
CA CYS A 252 -59.04 18.26 65.57
C CYS A 252 -57.92 19.30 65.64
N GLY A 253 -57.03 19.15 66.63
CA GLY A 253 -55.82 19.99 66.71
C GLY A 253 -54.85 19.67 65.58
N PRO A 254 -54.07 20.64 65.09
CA PRO A 254 -53.13 20.42 63.98
C PRO A 254 -52.13 19.31 64.33
N VAL A 255 -51.93 18.37 63.40
CA VAL A 255 -50.91 17.33 63.53
C VAL A 255 -49.55 17.89 63.13
N ASN A 256 -48.53 17.70 63.96
CA ASN A 256 -47.17 18.17 63.68
C ASN A 256 -46.31 17.05 63.10
N TYR A 257 -46.65 16.61 61.88
CA TYR A 257 -45.88 15.60 61.17
C TYR A 257 -44.43 16.06 60.92
N SER A 258 -43.49 15.12 60.99
CA SER A 258 -42.09 15.36 60.61
C SER A 258 -41.97 15.51 59.09
N LYS A 259 -42.16 16.73 58.60
CA LYS A 259 -42.03 17.10 57.16
C LYS A 259 -40.65 16.83 56.59
N GLU A 260 -39.63 16.86 57.43
CA GLU A 260 -38.27 16.49 57.04
C GLU A 260 -38.21 15.00 56.70
N ASP A 261 -38.74 14.15 57.60
CA ASP A 261 -38.68 12.70 57.42
C ASP A 261 -39.53 12.24 56.21
N SER A 262 -40.74 12.77 56.04
CA SER A 262 -41.60 12.40 54.91
C SER A 262 -41.03 12.79 53.55
N ARG A 263 -40.46 14.01 53.43
CA ARG A 263 -39.77 14.45 52.21
C ARG A 263 -38.50 13.66 51.95
N TRP A 264 -37.74 13.35 53.00
CA TRP A 264 -36.53 12.55 52.88
C TRP A 264 -36.86 11.13 52.39
N LEU A 265 -37.92 10.51 52.92
CA LEU A 265 -38.40 9.19 52.50
C LEU A 265 -38.82 9.22 51.02
N ALA A 266 -39.64 10.19 50.60
CA ALA A 266 -40.06 10.31 49.21
C ALA A 266 -38.88 10.52 48.25
N THR A 267 -37.94 11.41 48.60
CA THR A 267 -36.76 11.70 47.76
C THR A 267 -35.82 10.49 47.66
N THR A 268 -35.61 9.79 48.78
CA THR A 268 -34.78 8.58 48.85
C THR A 268 -35.41 7.46 48.05
N ALA A 269 -36.74 7.32 48.09
CA ALA A 269 -37.45 6.32 47.30
C ALA A 269 -37.23 6.50 45.80
N GLN A 270 -37.32 7.73 45.30
CA GLN A 270 -37.05 8.06 43.89
C GLN A 270 -35.60 7.76 43.50
N THR A 271 -34.65 8.10 44.38
CA THR A 271 -33.21 7.85 44.17
C THR A 271 -32.91 6.36 44.09
N ILE A 272 -33.44 5.56 45.02
CA ILE A 272 -33.27 4.10 45.02
C ILE A 272 -33.96 3.50 43.79
N ARG A 273 -35.18 3.95 43.44
CA ARG A 273 -35.90 3.45 42.26
C ARG A 273 -35.10 3.66 40.99
N ALA A 274 -34.48 4.83 40.81
CA ALA A 274 -33.61 5.10 39.67
C ALA A 274 -32.37 4.18 39.66
N ARG A 275 -31.76 3.94 40.83
CA ARG A 275 -30.57 3.11 40.97
C ARG A 275 -30.84 1.64 40.62
N ILE A 276 -31.95 1.07 41.09
CA ILE A 276 -32.27 -0.36 40.89
C ILE A 276 -32.82 -0.70 39.50
N GLN A 277 -32.96 0.27 38.58
CA GLN A 277 -33.49 0.01 37.24
C GLN A 277 -32.69 -1.06 36.47
N ASN A 278 -31.37 -1.07 36.61
CA ASN A 278 -30.54 -2.09 35.96
C ASN A 278 -30.82 -3.49 36.54
N LEU A 279 -31.02 -3.58 37.85
CA LEU A 279 -31.37 -4.82 38.54
C LEU A 279 -32.78 -5.32 38.15
N ALA A 280 -33.71 -4.41 37.87
CA ALA A 280 -35.04 -4.76 37.38
C ALA A 280 -35.06 -5.22 35.91
N ASN A 281 -34.11 -4.75 35.11
CA ASN A 281 -34.05 -5.00 33.66
C ASN A 281 -32.94 -5.98 33.25
N VAL A 282 -32.44 -6.81 34.17
CA VAL A 282 -31.28 -7.68 33.89
C VAL A 282 -31.51 -8.61 32.70
N ASP A 283 -32.70 -9.21 32.58
CA ASP A 283 -33.00 -10.09 31.44
C ASP A 283 -32.87 -9.37 30.09
N SER A 284 -33.35 -8.12 30.01
CA SER A 284 -33.25 -7.31 28.79
C SER A 284 -31.80 -6.91 28.49
N ILE A 285 -31.03 -6.55 29.51
CA ILE A 285 -29.59 -6.25 29.37
C ILE A 285 -28.84 -7.52 28.96
N ALA A 286 -29.18 -8.68 29.52
CA ALA A 286 -28.58 -9.96 29.16
C ALA A 286 -28.86 -10.35 27.72
N ASP A 287 -30.09 -10.14 27.23
CA ASP A 287 -30.43 -10.34 25.81
C ASP A 287 -29.62 -9.43 24.89
N MET A 288 -29.45 -8.16 25.28
CA MET A 288 -28.62 -7.22 24.55
C MET A 288 -27.16 -7.70 24.48
N VAL A 289 -26.58 -8.06 25.63
CA VAL A 289 -25.20 -8.59 25.71
C VAL A 289 -25.05 -9.84 24.85
N LEU A 290 -25.98 -10.79 24.93
CA LEU A 290 -25.93 -12.04 24.16
C LEU A 290 -26.01 -11.78 22.65
N ASN A 291 -26.95 -10.94 22.21
CA ASN A 291 -27.11 -10.61 20.79
C ASN A 291 -25.88 -9.90 20.24
N ARG A 292 -25.36 -8.91 20.98
CA ARG A 292 -24.10 -8.24 20.61
C ARG A 292 -22.94 -9.21 20.58
N THR A 293 -22.83 -10.12 21.55
CA THR A 293 -21.79 -11.14 21.57
C THR A 293 -21.78 -11.97 20.29
N LYS A 294 -22.97 -12.45 19.85
CA LYS A 294 -23.12 -13.19 18.58
C LYS A 294 -22.75 -12.34 17.35
N GLU A 295 -23.07 -11.05 17.34
CA GLU A 295 -22.62 -10.13 16.28
C GLU A 295 -21.09 -10.03 16.24
N ARG A 296 -20.44 -9.90 17.41
CA ARG A 296 -18.99 -9.81 17.52
C ARG A 296 -18.27 -11.10 17.10
N GLU A 297 -18.82 -12.26 17.44
CA GLU A 297 -18.30 -13.55 16.93
C GLU A 297 -18.36 -13.62 15.40
N LYS A 298 -19.45 -13.14 14.78
CA LYS A 298 -19.56 -13.06 13.31
C LYS A 298 -18.51 -12.12 12.72
N ILE A 299 -18.27 -10.97 13.33
CA ILE A 299 -17.23 -10.01 12.90
C ILE A 299 -15.85 -10.66 12.94
N LYS A 300 -15.50 -11.39 14.00
CA LYS A 300 -14.21 -12.10 14.09
C LYS A 300 -14.02 -13.08 12.93
N VAL A 301 -15.06 -13.89 12.64
CA VAL A 301 -15.02 -14.83 11.51
C VAL A 301 -14.87 -14.09 10.19
N GLN A 302 -15.59 -12.98 10.00
CA GLN A 302 -15.49 -12.14 8.80
C GLN A 302 -14.08 -11.55 8.62
N ILE A 303 -13.47 -10.97 9.66
CA ILE A 303 -12.12 -10.41 9.61
C ILE A 303 -11.10 -11.48 9.23
N LYS A 304 -11.16 -12.66 9.86
CA LYS A 304 -10.28 -13.78 9.52
C LYS A 304 -10.44 -14.21 8.07
N THR A 305 -11.68 -14.36 7.61
CA THR A 305 -11.99 -14.79 6.24
C THR A 305 -11.53 -13.73 5.22
N GLN A 306 -11.73 -12.45 5.51
CA GLN A 306 -11.26 -11.34 4.67
C GLN A 306 -9.74 -11.38 4.49
N SER A 307 -8.99 -11.65 5.56
CA SER A 307 -7.53 -11.76 5.50
C SER A 307 -7.07 -12.93 4.62
N GLU A 308 -7.69 -14.11 4.75
CA GLU A 308 -7.38 -15.28 3.93
C GLU A 308 -7.66 -15.03 2.43
N PHE A 309 -8.78 -14.37 2.11
CA PHE A 309 -9.12 -14.02 0.74
C PHE A 309 -8.30 -12.85 0.18
N GLY A 310 -7.84 -11.93 1.01
CA GLY A 310 -6.90 -10.88 0.63
C GLY A 310 -5.61 -11.46 0.06
N ALA A 311 -5.02 -12.45 0.74
CA ALA A 311 -3.82 -13.13 0.26
C ALA A 311 -4.03 -13.85 -1.09
N LYS A 312 -5.19 -14.51 -1.27
CA LYS A 312 -5.55 -15.14 -2.56
C LYS A 312 -5.73 -14.10 -3.67
N PHE A 313 -6.30 -12.94 -3.34
CA PHE A 313 -6.47 -11.84 -4.29
C PHE A 313 -5.13 -11.24 -4.74
N ASP A 314 -4.19 -11.07 -3.82
CA ASP A 314 -2.85 -10.55 -4.13
C ASP A 314 -2.08 -11.49 -5.09
N ASP A 315 -2.20 -12.80 -4.91
CA ASP A 315 -1.63 -13.79 -5.84
C ASP A 315 -2.25 -13.68 -7.23
N MET A 316 -3.59 -13.55 -7.29
CA MET A 316 -4.33 -13.33 -8.52
C MET A 316 -3.91 -12.03 -9.23
N ASP A 317 -3.68 -10.94 -8.49
CA ASP A 317 -3.27 -9.64 -9.04
C ASP A 317 -1.84 -9.67 -9.60
N LYS A 318 -0.91 -10.33 -8.90
CA LYS A 318 0.45 -10.59 -9.40
C LYS A 318 0.41 -11.40 -10.69
N ARG A 319 -0.40 -12.46 -10.71
CA ARG A 319 -0.54 -13.31 -11.89
C ARG A 319 -1.13 -12.57 -13.09
N TYR A 320 -2.17 -11.75 -12.87
CA TYR A 320 -2.72 -10.89 -13.91
C TYR A 320 -1.65 -9.93 -14.47
N SER A 321 -0.88 -9.27 -13.59
CA SER A 321 0.15 -8.31 -14.00
C SER A 321 1.27 -8.94 -14.83
N TYR A 322 1.68 -10.16 -14.48
CA TYR A 322 2.62 -10.97 -15.26
C TYR A 322 2.08 -11.25 -16.68
N LEU A 323 0.85 -11.76 -16.78
CA LEU A 323 0.21 -12.08 -18.06
C LEU A 323 -0.03 -10.82 -18.92
N TYR A 324 -0.45 -9.71 -18.30
CA TYR A 324 -0.66 -8.44 -18.97
C TYR A 324 0.63 -7.90 -19.58
N THR A 325 1.76 -8.00 -18.87
CA THR A 325 3.07 -7.54 -19.38
C THR A 325 3.50 -8.34 -20.61
N ARG A 326 3.35 -9.67 -20.57
CA ARG A 326 3.61 -10.53 -21.74
C ARG A 326 2.67 -10.22 -22.90
N TYR A 327 1.39 -9.99 -22.61
CA TYR A 327 0.39 -9.60 -23.60
C TYR A 327 0.76 -8.29 -24.30
N VAL A 328 1.17 -7.25 -23.55
CA VAL A 328 1.58 -5.97 -24.14
C VAL A 328 2.74 -6.16 -25.12
N LYS A 329 3.75 -6.96 -24.77
CA LYS A 329 4.87 -7.28 -25.66
C LYS A 329 4.42 -7.96 -26.95
N VAL A 330 3.55 -8.97 -26.84
CA VAL A 330 3.00 -9.69 -28.00
C VAL A 330 2.14 -8.76 -28.86
N SER A 331 1.27 -7.96 -28.24
CA SER A 331 0.32 -7.04 -28.91
C SER A 331 0.95 -5.83 -29.60
N LYS A 332 2.27 -5.61 -29.37
CA LYS A 332 3.09 -4.64 -30.12
C LYS A 332 3.16 -5.04 -31.60
N TYR A 333 3.23 -6.34 -31.88
CA TYR A 333 3.40 -6.89 -33.22
C TYR A 333 2.15 -7.58 -33.74
N LEU A 334 1.33 -8.16 -32.85
CA LEU A 334 0.17 -8.95 -33.21
C LEU A 334 -1.15 -8.21 -33.01
N GLU A 335 -2.07 -8.39 -33.95
CA GLU A 335 -3.49 -8.07 -33.81
C GLU A 335 -4.29 -9.38 -33.65
N ASP A 336 -4.59 -9.75 -32.40
CA ASP A 336 -5.43 -10.91 -32.04
C ASP A 336 -6.54 -10.44 -31.09
N GLU A 337 -7.76 -10.33 -31.62
CA GLU A 337 -8.95 -9.95 -30.85
C GLU A 337 -9.24 -10.94 -29.70
N GLY A 338 -8.90 -12.22 -29.88
CA GLY A 338 -9.04 -13.25 -28.86
C GLY A 338 -8.11 -12.98 -27.68
N LEU A 339 -6.84 -12.65 -27.91
CA LEU A 339 -5.93 -12.28 -26.82
C LEU A 339 -6.40 -11.04 -26.06
N ALA A 340 -6.89 -10.03 -26.78
CA ALA A 340 -7.45 -8.82 -26.18
C ALA A 340 -8.71 -9.12 -25.34
N ASN A 341 -9.59 -10.00 -25.83
CA ASN A 341 -10.79 -10.42 -25.12
C ASN A 341 -10.46 -11.24 -23.87
N ASP A 342 -9.50 -12.16 -23.96
CA ASP A 342 -9.07 -13.01 -22.84
C ASP A 342 -8.46 -12.18 -21.71
N ILE A 343 -7.55 -11.25 -22.02
CA ILE A 343 -6.93 -10.39 -20.98
C ILE A 343 -7.96 -9.44 -20.33
N ASN A 344 -8.93 -8.95 -21.11
CA ASN A 344 -10.05 -8.15 -20.57
C ASN A 344 -10.98 -9.00 -19.69
N THR A 345 -11.22 -10.26 -20.06
CA THR A 345 -11.99 -11.21 -19.27
C THR A 345 -11.27 -11.52 -17.94
N LEU A 346 -9.96 -11.73 -17.97
CA LEU A 346 -9.15 -11.89 -16.76
C LEU A 346 -9.22 -10.66 -15.87
N LYS A 347 -9.14 -9.45 -16.44
CA LYS A 347 -9.31 -8.20 -15.69
C LYS A 347 -10.69 -8.13 -15.04
N ALA A 348 -11.75 -8.45 -15.78
CA ALA A 348 -13.12 -8.43 -15.26
C ALA A 348 -13.32 -9.43 -14.11
N LYS A 349 -12.73 -10.63 -14.21
CA LYS A 349 -12.74 -11.63 -13.12
C LYS A 349 -11.96 -11.15 -11.91
N LYS A 350 -10.79 -10.54 -12.12
CA LYS A 350 -9.99 -9.92 -11.07
C LYS A 350 -10.81 -8.86 -10.32
N ASP A 351 -11.40 -7.92 -11.05
CA ASP A 351 -12.20 -6.84 -10.48
C ASP A 351 -13.44 -7.38 -9.74
N SER A 352 -14.12 -8.40 -10.30
CA SER A 352 -15.26 -9.05 -9.64
C SER A 352 -14.88 -9.76 -8.33
N ALA A 353 -13.74 -10.44 -8.28
CA ALA A 353 -13.28 -11.09 -7.05
C ALA A 353 -12.94 -10.05 -5.97
N ARG A 354 -12.33 -8.92 -6.32
CA ARG A 354 -12.10 -7.79 -5.39
C ARG A 354 -13.40 -7.32 -4.77
N ASP A 355 -14.41 -7.08 -5.61
CA ASP A 355 -15.70 -6.56 -5.19
C ASP A 355 -16.47 -7.57 -4.32
N ASP A 356 -16.39 -8.86 -4.64
CA ASP A 356 -16.99 -9.93 -3.84
C ASP A 356 -16.32 -10.06 -2.46
N ILE A 357 -14.98 -9.94 -2.38
CA ILE A 357 -14.25 -9.94 -1.10
C ILE A 357 -14.66 -8.72 -0.26
N TYR A 358 -14.69 -7.53 -0.87
CA TYR A 358 -15.07 -6.30 -0.18
C TYR A 358 -16.51 -6.34 0.34
N ARG A 359 -17.43 -6.98 -0.40
CA ARG A 359 -18.83 -7.17 0.01
C ARG A 359 -19.05 -8.36 0.96
N GLY A 360 -18.00 -9.11 1.32
CA GLY A 360 -18.10 -10.29 2.18
C GLY A 360 -18.74 -11.53 1.52
N ASN A 361 -18.85 -11.56 0.19
CA ASN A 361 -19.40 -12.68 -0.58
C ASN A 361 -18.33 -13.75 -0.86
N TYR A 362 -17.70 -14.29 0.18
CA TYR A 362 -16.51 -15.15 0.06
C TYR A 362 -16.69 -16.41 -0.81
N ASN A 363 -17.88 -17.02 -0.81
CA ASN A 363 -18.18 -18.15 -1.69
C ASN A 363 -18.15 -17.77 -3.18
N LYS A 364 -18.65 -16.56 -3.52
CA LYS A 364 -18.57 -16.03 -4.88
C LYS A 364 -17.14 -15.65 -5.23
N ALA A 365 -16.43 -15.00 -4.31
CA ALA A 365 -15.01 -14.68 -4.49
C ALA A 365 -14.17 -15.94 -4.78
N ASP A 366 -14.36 -17.04 -4.03
CA ASP A 366 -13.60 -18.29 -4.24
C ASP A 366 -13.88 -18.91 -5.61
N LEU A 367 -15.15 -18.91 -6.04
CA LEU A 367 -15.52 -19.37 -7.37
C LEU A 367 -14.90 -18.48 -8.46
N THR A 368 -14.95 -17.16 -8.30
CA THR A 368 -14.39 -16.19 -9.25
C THR A 368 -12.87 -16.34 -9.36
N ILE A 369 -12.16 -16.52 -8.23
CA ILE A 369 -10.71 -16.77 -8.21
C ILE A 369 -10.36 -18.09 -8.92
N LYS A 370 -11.13 -19.16 -8.67
CA LYS A 370 -10.94 -20.44 -9.38
C LYS A 370 -11.15 -20.28 -10.89
N GLN A 371 -12.21 -19.58 -11.29
CA GLN A 371 -12.47 -19.29 -12.71
C GLN A 371 -11.37 -18.43 -13.33
N PHE A 372 -10.85 -17.42 -12.61
CA PHE A 372 -9.70 -16.65 -13.03
C PHE A 372 -8.50 -17.56 -13.27
N ASN A 373 -8.16 -18.46 -12.35
CA ASN A 373 -6.99 -19.33 -12.48
C ASN A 373 -7.08 -20.24 -13.71
N VAL A 374 -8.24 -20.85 -13.96
CA VAL A 374 -8.45 -21.68 -15.16
C VAL A 374 -8.29 -20.86 -16.45
N LEU A 375 -8.88 -19.66 -16.49
CA LEU A 375 -8.72 -18.76 -17.65
C LEU A 375 -7.28 -18.27 -17.80
N ALA A 376 -6.60 -18.02 -16.68
CA ALA A 376 -5.22 -17.55 -16.66
C ALA A 376 -4.25 -18.63 -17.16
N ASP A 377 -4.46 -19.89 -16.76
CA ASP A 377 -3.70 -21.04 -17.27
C ASP A 377 -3.87 -21.18 -18.79
N SER A 378 -5.11 -21.12 -19.27
CA SER A 378 -5.44 -21.19 -20.71
C SER A 378 -4.82 -20.02 -21.49
N PHE A 379 -4.92 -18.81 -20.95
CA PHE A 379 -4.36 -17.61 -21.56
C PHE A 379 -2.84 -17.64 -21.59
N ASP A 380 -2.18 -18.08 -20.51
CA ASP A 380 -0.72 -18.18 -20.43
C ASP A 380 -0.18 -19.16 -21.48
N GLN A 381 -0.81 -20.33 -21.63
CA GLN A 381 -0.43 -21.31 -22.65
C GLN A 381 -0.56 -20.75 -24.07
N LYS A 382 -1.68 -20.06 -24.37
CA LYS A 382 -1.88 -19.41 -25.67
C LYS A 382 -0.83 -18.31 -25.90
N LEU A 383 -0.57 -17.50 -24.88
CA LEU A 383 0.36 -16.38 -24.93
C LEU A 383 1.81 -16.84 -25.06
N GLU A 384 2.20 -17.94 -24.44
CA GLU A 384 3.54 -18.52 -24.51
C GLU A 384 3.93 -18.90 -25.93
N GLY A 385 3.00 -19.47 -26.70
CA GLY A 385 3.22 -19.77 -28.12
C GLY A 385 3.63 -18.54 -28.93
N TYR A 386 2.97 -17.40 -28.72
CA TYR A 386 3.31 -16.16 -29.42
C TYR A 386 4.52 -15.44 -28.83
N PHE A 387 4.72 -15.53 -27.52
CA PHE A 387 5.77 -14.80 -26.81
C PHE A 387 7.17 -15.21 -27.28
N ASN A 388 7.39 -16.51 -27.47
CA ASN A 388 8.70 -17.01 -27.91
C ASN A 388 9.01 -16.55 -29.34
N ILE A 389 8.03 -16.62 -30.24
CA ILE A 389 8.21 -16.22 -31.65
C ILE A 389 8.37 -14.70 -31.77
N THR A 390 7.57 -13.90 -31.04
CA THR A 390 7.71 -12.43 -31.04
C THR A 390 9.04 -11.97 -30.43
N SER A 391 9.59 -12.69 -29.45
CA SER A 391 10.93 -12.40 -28.92
C SER A 391 12.00 -12.68 -29.97
N GLN A 392 11.93 -13.83 -30.66
CA GLN A 392 12.84 -14.17 -31.75
C GLN A 392 12.71 -13.20 -32.94
N LEU A 393 11.50 -12.75 -33.25
CA LEU A 393 11.25 -11.72 -34.26
C LEU A 393 11.96 -10.41 -33.91
N GLU A 394 11.88 -9.97 -32.65
CA GLU A 394 12.53 -8.73 -32.20
C GLU A 394 14.06 -8.85 -32.27
N GLU A 395 14.61 -10.02 -31.94
CA GLU A 395 16.03 -10.34 -32.13
C GLU A 395 16.43 -10.27 -33.61
N TYR A 396 15.72 -10.95 -34.52
CA TYR A 396 16.05 -10.93 -35.95
C TYR A 396 15.85 -9.57 -36.58
N LYS A 397 14.80 -8.83 -36.20
CA LYS A 397 14.58 -7.46 -36.68
C LYS A 397 15.76 -6.56 -36.27
N THR A 398 16.17 -6.63 -35.01
CA THR A 398 17.30 -5.84 -34.49
C THR A 398 18.61 -6.24 -35.17
N ALA A 399 18.86 -7.53 -35.37
CA ALA A 399 20.01 -8.03 -36.10
C ALA A 399 20.02 -7.56 -37.57
N ALA A 400 18.86 -7.59 -38.24
CA ALA A 400 18.71 -7.11 -39.62
C ALA A 400 18.96 -5.60 -39.72
N ASP A 401 18.40 -4.81 -38.79
CA ASP A 401 18.65 -3.36 -38.69
C ASP A 401 20.15 -3.05 -38.65
N LYS A 402 20.90 -3.78 -37.81
CA LYS A 402 22.35 -3.57 -37.64
C LYS A 402 23.19 -4.04 -38.81
N LYS A 403 22.97 -5.27 -39.27
CA LYS A 403 23.74 -5.83 -40.38
C LYS A 403 23.51 -5.04 -41.66
N MET A 404 22.31 -4.50 -41.86
CA MET A 404 22.00 -3.61 -42.98
C MET A 404 22.86 -2.34 -42.93
N ILE A 405 23.01 -1.71 -41.76
CA ILE A 405 23.88 -0.54 -41.57
C ILE A 405 25.34 -0.91 -41.88
N LEU A 406 25.83 -2.04 -41.34
CA LEU A 406 27.20 -2.52 -41.60
C LEU A 406 27.45 -2.78 -43.09
N ALA A 407 26.53 -3.47 -43.76
CA ALA A 407 26.63 -3.74 -45.20
C ALA A 407 26.64 -2.45 -46.03
N GLN A 408 25.85 -1.44 -45.65
CA GLN A 408 25.85 -0.13 -46.32
C GLN A 408 27.18 0.60 -46.18
N TRP A 409 27.88 0.45 -45.06
CA TRP A 409 29.20 1.04 -44.89
C TRP A 409 30.29 0.27 -45.63
N ASP A 410 30.16 -1.06 -45.70
CA ASP A 410 31.19 -1.89 -46.30
C ASP A 410 31.10 -1.93 -47.84
N ILE A 411 29.93 -1.92 -48.47
CA ILE A 411 29.85 -2.06 -49.93
C ILE A 411 30.28 -0.75 -50.62
N GLU A 412 31.46 -0.74 -51.25
CA GLU A 412 31.89 0.38 -52.11
C GLU A 412 30.90 0.58 -53.28
N ILE A 413 30.59 1.84 -53.61
CA ILE A 413 29.68 2.29 -54.70
C ILE A 413 29.99 1.63 -56.07
N ASN A 414 31.21 1.09 -56.25
CA ASN A 414 31.67 0.53 -57.53
C ASN A 414 31.29 -0.94 -57.76
N ASN A 415 30.78 -1.69 -56.77
CA ASN A 415 30.28 -3.05 -56.98
C ASN A 415 28.76 -3.02 -57.24
N ILE A 416 28.40 -2.76 -58.49
CA ILE A 416 27.00 -2.60 -58.94
C ILE A 416 26.14 -3.82 -58.57
N ILE A 417 26.69 -5.04 -58.63
CA ILE A 417 25.93 -6.27 -58.35
C ILE A 417 25.60 -6.37 -56.86
N LEU A 418 26.60 -6.27 -55.98
CA LEU A 418 26.38 -6.36 -54.52
C LEU A 418 25.54 -5.19 -54.00
N SER A 419 25.74 -3.99 -54.57
CA SER A 419 24.93 -2.81 -54.22
C SER A 419 23.45 -2.99 -54.60
N GLN A 420 23.17 -3.59 -55.76
CA GLN A 420 21.80 -3.87 -56.17
C GLN A 420 21.16 -4.94 -55.26
N GLN A 421 21.89 -6.01 -54.94
CA GLN A 421 21.41 -7.05 -54.02
C GLN A 421 21.08 -6.46 -52.64
N LEU A 422 21.95 -5.62 -52.07
CA LEU A 422 21.69 -4.97 -50.79
C LEU A 422 20.45 -4.07 -50.84
N GLN A 423 20.26 -3.34 -51.95
CA GLN A 423 19.08 -2.49 -52.14
C GLN A 423 17.79 -3.33 -52.21
N ASP A 424 17.82 -4.48 -52.88
CA ASP A 424 16.67 -5.40 -52.96
C ASP A 424 16.32 -5.99 -51.58
N VAL A 425 17.33 -6.33 -50.76
CA VAL A 425 17.14 -6.76 -49.36
C VAL A 425 16.57 -5.61 -48.52
N LYS A 426 17.07 -4.38 -48.69
CA LYS A 426 16.59 -3.19 -47.99
C LYS A 426 15.11 -2.93 -48.27
N ILE A 427 14.68 -2.99 -49.53
CA ILE A 427 13.27 -2.82 -49.92
C ILE A 427 12.40 -3.90 -49.28
N ARG A 428 12.85 -5.17 -49.27
CA ARG A 428 12.12 -6.26 -48.60
C ARG A 428 12.00 -6.03 -47.10
N LYS A 429 13.07 -5.59 -46.43
CA LYS A 429 13.06 -5.23 -45.02
C LYS A 429 12.08 -4.10 -44.72
N GLU A 430 12.11 -3.02 -45.49
CA GLU A 430 11.18 -1.89 -45.32
C GLU A 430 9.72 -2.32 -45.49
N ASN A 431 9.43 -3.21 -46.44
CA ASN A 431 8.09 -3.79 -46.60
C ASN A 431 7.65 -4.60 -45.38
N LEU A 432 8.56 -5.37 -44.76
CA LEU A 432 8.28 -6.10 -43.53
C LEU A 432 8.11 -5.18 -42.33
N ASP A 433 8.93 -4.14 -42.20
CA ASP A 433 8.82 -3.15 -41.13
C ASP A 433 7.46 -2.44 -41.18
N ASN A 434 7.02 -2.04 -42.37
CA ASN A 434 5.70 -1.45 -42.60
C ASN A 434 4.57 -2.42 -42.25
N LYS A 435 4.73 -3.71 -42.60
CA LYS A 435 3.73 -4.74 -42.28
C LYS A 435 3.65 -5.00 -40.78
N LEU A 436 4.78 -5.05 -40.08
CA LEU A 436 4.83 -5.18 -38.62
C LEU A 436 4.26 -3.93 -37.91
N ALA A 437 4.52 -2.73 -38.43
CA ALA A 437 3.98 -1.50 -37.88
C ALA A 437 2.44 -1.45 -37.96
N ALA A 438 1.85 -2.05 -39.00
CA ALA A 438 0.41 -2.21 -39.15
C ALA A 438 -0.18 -3.30 -38.25
N LYS A 439 0.66 -4.03 -37.51
CA LYS A 439 0.37 -5.28 -36.78
C LYS A 439 -0.06 -6.40 -37.72
N ILE A 440 0.40 -7.60 -37.37
CA ILE A 440 0.23 -8.80 -38.19
C ILE A 440 -0.75 -9.75 -37.53
N LYS A 441 -1.32 -10.66 -38.32
CA LYS A 441 -2.18 -11.72 -37.79
C LYS A 441 -1.34 -12.86 -37.22
N PRO A 442 -1.87 -13.65 -36.26
CA PRO A 442 -1.16 -14.79 -35.68
C PRO A 442 -0.63 -15.78 -36.72
N GLU A 443 -1.39 -16.07 -37.77
CA GLU A 443 -0.95 -16.99 -38.83
C GLU A 443 0.25 -16.50 -39.65
N GLU A 444 0.57 -15.20 -39.62
CA GLU A 444 1.69 -14.62 -40.37
C GLU A 444 2.97 -14.53 -39.55
N LEU A 445 2.90 -14.73 -38.23
CA LEU A 445 3.98 -14.46 -37.29
C LEU A 445 5.24 -15.29 -37.57
N GLU A 446 5.09 -16.61 -37.73
CA GLU A 446 6.22 -17.51 -38.02
C GLU A 446 6.86 -17.17 -39.36
N ASN A 447 6.04 -16.93 -40.39
CA ASN A 447 6.52 -16.59 -41.73
C ASN A 447 7.30 -15.26 -41.74
N ILE A 448 6.80 -14.23 -41.06
CA ILE A 448 7.48 -12.94 -40.96
C ILE A 448 8.77 -13.06 -40.16
N THR A 449 8.77 -13.85 -39.08
CA THR A 449 9.98 -14.14 -38.30
C THR A 449 11.05 -14.84 -39.16
N GLN A 450 10.65 -15.83 -39.96
CA GLN A 450 11.54 -16.50 -40.90
C GLN A 450 12.06 -15.54 -41.99
N GLN A 451 11.22 -14.64 -42.52
CA GLN A 451 11.65 -13.66 -43.51
C GLN A 451 12.67 -12.66 -42.95
N TYR A 452 12.54 -12.24 -41.69
CA TYR A 452 13.59 -11.45 -41.03
C TYR A 452 14.87 -12.27 -40.85
N GLY A 453 14.78 -13.55 -40.47
CA GLY A 453 15.94 -14.45 -40.41
C GLY A 453 16.64 -14.58 -41.76
N GLN A 454 15.89 -14.77 -42.85
CA GLN A 454 16.43 -14.79 -44.21
C GLN A 454 17.10 -13.47 -44.60
N ILE A 455 16.53 -12.33 -44.23
CA ILE A 455 17.18 -11.02 -44.43
C ILE A 455 18.51 -10.95 -43.69
N VAL A 456 18.57 -11.43 -42.44
CA VAL A 456 19.82 -11.48 -41.65
C VAL A 456 20.87 -12.33 -42.37
N ASP A 457 20.49 -13.51 -42.86
CA ASP A 457 21.39 -14.45 -43.55
C ASP A 457 21.85 -13.90 -44.91
N GLU A 458 20.95 -13.33 -45.70
CA GLU A 458 21.28 -12.73 -47.00
C GLU A 458 22.22 -11.51 -46.86
N ILE A 459 22.04 -10.69 -45.82
CA ILE A 459 22.98 -9.59 -45.55
C ILE A 459 24.36 -10.15 -45.19
N ASP A 460 24.43 -11.21 -44.38
CA ASP A 460 25.69 -11.88 -44.06
C ASP A 460 26.36 -12.45 -45.31
N GLU A 461 25.60 -13.09 -46.20
CA GLU A 461 26.12 -13.59 -47.48
C GLU A 461 26.66 -12.45 -48.35
N ILE A 462 25.98 -11.30 -48.42
CA ILE A 462 26.48 -10.12 -49.15
C ILE A 462 27.79 -9.60 -48.54
N ILE A 463 27.88 -9.50 -47.21
CA ILE A 463 29.10 -9.09 -46.50
C ILE A 463 30.23 -10.11 -46.74
N GLN A 464 29.94 -11.41 -46.69
CA GLN A 464 30.92 -12.48 -46.91
C GLN A 464 31.38 -12.55 -48.38
N ALA A 465 30.46 -12.47 -49.34
CA ALA A 465 30.79 -12.48 -50.76
C ALA A 465 31.72 -11.33 -51.12
N LYS A 466 31.55 -10.16 -50.51
CA LYS A 466 32.52 -9.05 -50.61
C LYS A 466 33.91 -9.49 -50.11
N ARG A 467 33.99 -10.11 -48.92
CA ARG A 467 35.25 -10.57 -48.31
C ARG A 467 35.94 -11.68 -49.12
N GLU A 468 35.18 -12.53 -49.80
CA GLU A 468 35.71 -13.63 -50.62
C GLU A 468 36.12 -13.19 -52.04
N HIS A 469 35.36 -12.29 -52.68
CA HIS A 469 35.68 -11.77 -54.02
C HIS A 469 36.82 -10.76 -54.04
N THR A 470 37.09 -10.14 -52.90
CA THR A 470 38.31 -9.35 -52.72
C THR A 470 39.40 -10.24 -52.16
N LEU A 471 40.65 -10.01 -52.57
CA LEU A 471 41.86 -10.68 -52.07
C LEU A 471 42.12 -10.39 -50.55
N ASP A 472 41.09 -9.93 -49.83
CA ASP A 472 41.09 -9.23 -48.55
C ASP A 472 41.48 -10.10 -47.37
N THR A 473 41.28 -11.42 -47.38
CA THR A 473 41.73 -12.25 -46.23
C THR A 473 43.25 -12.37 -46.17
N VAL A 474 43.91 -12.44 -47.33
CA VAL A 474 45.39 -12.42 -47.43
C VAL A 474 45.89 -10.98 -47.35
N LEU A 475 45.22 -10.04 -48.05
CA LEU A 475 45.60 -8.63 -48.01
C LEU A 475 45.42 -8.01 -46.63
N ASN A 476 44.36 -8.28 -45.87
CA ASN A 476 44.17 -7.74 -44.52
C ASN A 476 45.23 -8.28 -43.55
N LYS A 477 45.65 -9.55 -43.71
CA LYS A 477 46.81 -10.07 -42.95
C LYS A 477 48.12 -9.38 -43.35
N VAL A 478 48.30 -9.07 -44.64
CA VAL A 478 49.46 -8.32 -45.12
C VAL A 478 49.40 -6.85 -44.71
N VAL A 479 48.23 -6.21 -44.69
CA VAL A 479 47.98 -4.84 -44.22
C VAL A 479 48.20 -4.76 -42.72
N MET A 480 47.65 -5.70 -41.93
CA MET A 480 47.89 -5.79 -40.49
C MET A 480 49.37 -6.05 -40.18
N ALA A 481 50.04 -6.94 -40.92
CA ALA A 481 51.47 -7.17 -40.76
C ALA A 481 52.30 -5.95 -41.21
N ALA A 482 51.93 -5.27 -42.29
CA ALA A 482 52.60 -4.07 -42.78
C ALA A 482 52.39 -2.89 -41.83
N ASN A 483 51.20 -2.72 -41.25
CA ASN A 483 50.90 -1.72 -40.24
C ASN A 483 51.61 -2.05 -38.92
N ALA A 484 51.55 -3.29 -38.43
CA ALA A 484 52.29 -3.70 -37.24
C ALA A 484 53.80 -3.52 -37.41
N TYR A 485 54.34 -3.83 -38.60
CA TYR A 485 55.76 -3.61 -38.90
C TYR A 485 56.08 -2.13 -39.09
N SER A 486 55.20 -1.36 -39.74
CA SER A 486 55.30 0.10 -39.87
C SER A 486 55.27 0.75 -38.49
N ASP A 487 54.42 0.30 -37.58
CA ASP A 487 54.31 0.79 -36.20
C ASP A 487 55.50 0.37 -35.35
N ILE A 488 56.05 -0.83 -35.54
CA ILE A 488 57.32 -1.25 -34.89
C ILE A 488 58.48 -0.39 -35.39
N VAL A 489 58.55 -0.12 -36.70
CA VAL A 489 59.61 0.71 -37.30
C VAL A 489 59.43 2.18 -36.96
N ALA A 490 58.20 2.69 -36.97
CA ALA A 490 57.85 4.05 -36.60
C ALA A 490 58.06 4.27 -35.10
N SER A 491 57.70 3.32 -34.23
CA SER A 491 57.98 3.39 -32.79
C SER A 491 59.47 3.30 -32.50
N ALA A 492 60.23 2.49 -33.24
CA ALA A 492 61.70 2.48 -33.16
C ALA A 492 62.30 3.82 -33.64
N TYR A 493 61.79 4.41 -34.73
CA TYR A 493 62.24 5.70 -35.25
C TYR A 493 61.88 6.87 -34.31
N VAL A 494 60.67 6.85 -33.74
CA VAL A 494 60.17 7.82 -32.75
C VAL A 494 60.85 7.65 -31.39
N SER A 495 61.33 6.46 -31.04
CA SER A 495 62.18 6.30 -29.85
C SER A 495 63.56 6.93 -30.02
N MET A 496 63.98 7.17 -31.28
CA MET A 496 65.27 7.79 -31.63
C MET A 496 65.15 9.29 -31.97
N SER A 497 63.97 9.79 -32.35
CA SER A 497 63.70 11.23 -32.51
C SER A 497 62.56 11.67 -31.60
N SER A 498 62.79 12.67 -30.75
CA SER A 498 61.75 13.30 -29.91
C SER A 498 60.78 14.15 -30.76
N GLY A 499 60.19 13.56 -31.80
CA GLY A 499 59.60 14.24 -32.93
C GLY A 499 58.08 14.45 -32.86
N ASP A 500 57.70 15.69 -33.17
CA ASP A 500 56.36 16.22 -33.45
C ASP A 500 55.51 15.32 -34.39
N TYR A 501 54.18 15.40 -34.30
CA TYR A 501 53.19 14.66 -35.09
C TYR A 501 53.43 14.77 -36.62
N GLN A 502 53.86 15.94 -37.09
CA GLN A 502 54.24 16.14 -38.50
C GLN A 502 55.43 15.26 -38.91
N GLN A 503 56.36 14.99 -38.00
CA GLN A 503 57.48 14.09 -38.26
C GLN A 503 57.05 12.62 -38.26
N LYS A 504 56.06 12.22 -37.43
CA LYS A 504 55.45 10.88 -37.49
C LYS A 504 54.70 10.64 -38.80
N LYS A 505 53.92 11.63 -39.24
CA LYS A 505 53.21 11.58 -40.52
C LYS A 505 54.17 11.49 -41.71
N GLN A 506 55.20 12.35 -41.73
CA GLN A 506 56.25 12.30 -42.75
C GLN A 506 57.05 10.98 -42.70
N ALA A 507 57.32 10.45 -41.51
CA ALA A 507 57.99 9.17 -41.36
C ALA A 507 57.11 8.03 -41.93
N HIS A 508 55.82 8.00 -41.63
CA HIS A 508 54.92 6.94 -42.12
C HIS A 508 54.76 6.97 -43.65
N GLU A 509 54.71 8.17 -44.26
CA GLU A 509 54.70 8.34 -45.71
C GLU A 509 55.98 7.82 -46.39
N VAL A 510 57.11 7.80 -45.67
CA VAL A 510 58.41 7.30 -46.16
C VAL A 510 58.66 5.83 -45.79
N ILE A 511 58.16 5.37 -44.64
CA ILE A 511 58.39 4.01 -44.11
C ILE A 511 57.74 2.95 -44.98
N LEU A 512 56.49 3.15 -45.43
CA LEU A 512 55.81 2.15 -46.26
C LEU A 512 56.55 1.91 -47.60
N PRO A 513 56.93 2.96 -48.38
CA PRO A 513 57.81 2.78 -49.52
C PRO A 513 59.17 2.16 -49.16
N ALA A 514 59.79 2.57 -48.05
CA ALA A 514 61.11 2.07 -47.65
C ALA A 514 61.09 0.57 -47.26
N THR A 515 60.01 0.10 -46.63
CA THR A 515 59.83 -1.33 -46.30
C THR A 515 59.62 -2.19 -47.54
N LEU A 516 58.82 -1.72 -48.51
CA LEU A 516 58.68 -2.39 -49.81
C LEU A 516 60.04 -2.47 -50.52
N VAL A 517 60.82 -1.38 -50.51
CA VAL A 517 62.19 -1.36 -51.06
C VAL A 517 63.11 -2.34 -50.31
N MET A 518 63.00 -2.49 -48.99
CA MET A 518 63.79 -3.51 -48.26
C MET A 518 63.41 -4.93 -48.65
N VAL A 519 62.12 -5.24 -48.77
CA VAL A 519 61.64 -6.55 -49.23
C VAL A 519 62.14 -6.83 -50.65
N ASP A 520 62.10 -5.81 -51.51
CA ASP A 520 62.63 -5.87 -52.87
C ASP A 520 64.13 -6.14 -52.85
N LEU A 521 64.90 -5.45 -52.00
CA LEU A 521 66.34 -5.67 -51.85
C LEU A 521 66.65 -7.09 -51.35
N VAL A 522 65.86 -7.64 -50.43
CA VAL A 522 66.00 -9.04 -49.98
C VAL A 522 65.72 -10.00 -51.13
N ALA A 523 64.64 -9.81 -51.89
CA ALA A 523 64.30 -10.64 -53.04
C ALA A 523 65.37 -10.56 -54.14
N ILE A 524 65.88 -9.35 -54.43
CA ILE A 524 66.99 -9.11 -55.36
C ILE A 524 68.26 -9.82 -54.87
N SER A 525 68.59 -9.71 -53.57
CA SER A 525 69.78 -10.35 -53.01
C SER A 525 69.69 -11.88 -53.05
N ALA A 526 68.52 -12.45 -52.75
CA ALA A 526 68.26 -13.88 -52.85
C ALA A 526 68.33 -14.37 -54.32
N PHE A 527 67.78 -13.59 -55.25
CA PHE A 527 67.84 -13.88 -56.68
C PHE A 527 69.28 -13.84 -57.22
N ILE A 528 70.06 -12.82 -56.83
CA ILE A 528 71.48 -12.69 -57.18
C ILE A 528 72.29 -13.83 -56.55
N ALA A 529 72.05 -14.19 -55.29
CA ALA A 529 72.72 -15.29 -54.62
C ALA A 529 72.41 -16.64 -55.29
N ALA A 530 71.14 -16.88 -55.66
CA ALA A 530 70.72 -18.05 -56.40
C ALA A 530 71.37 -18.12 -57.80
N PHE A 531 71.47 -16.98 -58.48
CA PHE A 531 72.18 -16.87 -59.75
C PHE A 531 73.68 -17.20 -59.60
N ILE A 532 74.36 -16.58 -58.62
CA ILE A 532 75.78 -16.85 -58.32
C ILE A 532 75.99 -18.32 -57.97
N TYR A 533 75.11 -18.92 -57.18
CA TYR A 533 75.16 -20.34 -56.83
C TYR A 533 74.96 -21.25 -58.06
N MET A 534 74.02 -20.94 -58.95
CA MET A 534 73.80 -21.72 -60.17
C MET A 534 74.97 -21.60 -61.16
N VAL A 535 75.63 -20.45 -61.22
CA VAL A 535 76.86 -20.25 -62.00
C VAL A 535 78.05 -21.00 -61.36
N GLY A 536 78.25 -20.85 -60.05
CA GLY A 536 79.35 -21.47 -59.29
C GLY A 536 79.26 -23.00 -59.20
N SER A 537 78.06 -23.56 -59.20
CA SER A 537 77.82 -25.02 -59.24
C SER A 537 78.02 -25.64 -60.63
N GLY A 538 78.42 -24.85 -61.64
CA GLY A 538 78.70 -25.32 -63.00
C GLY A 538 77.47 -25.74 -63.81
N ARG A 539 76.25 -25.54 -63.27
CA ARG A 539 74.99 -25.86 -63.95
C ARG A 539 74.71 -24.90 -65.12
N ILE A 540 75.33 -23.73 -65.14
CA ILE A 540 75.20 -22.74 -66.21
C ILE A 540 76.57 -22.45 -66.82
N ARG A 541 76.74 -22.69 -68.12
CA ARG A 541 77.90 -22.24 -68.89
C ARG A 541 77.56 -20.91 -69.57
N LEU A 542 78.21 -19.82 -69.18
CA LEU A 542 78.03 -18.48 -69.76
C LEU A 542 78.57 -18.40 -71.19
N ARG A 543 77.80 -18.87 -72.17
CA ARG A 543 77.96 -18.57 -73.61
C ARG A 543 77.17 -17.29 -73.95
N LYS A 544 77.50 -16.63 -75.08
CA LYS A 544 76.82 -15.38 -75.52
C LYS A 544 75.28 -15.48 -75.51
N ILE A 545 74.72 -16.60 -75.98
CA ILE A 545 73.26 -16.82 -76.03
C ILE A 545 72.65 -16.97 -74.62
N SER A 546 73.30 -17.73 -73.73
CA SER A 546 72.84 -17.87 -72.34
C SER A 546 72.94 -16.56 -71.55
N ALA A 547 73.96 -15.74 -71.81
CA ALA A 547 74.09 -14.43 -71.17
C ALA A 547 72.95 -13.47 -71.59
N MET A 548 72.52 -13.54 -72.85
CA MET A 548 71.38 -12.77 -73.36
C MET A 548 70.06 -13.24 -72.71
N LEU A 549 69.86 -14.56 -72.57
CA LEU A 549 68.69 -15.12 -71.89
C LEU A 549 68.63 -14.71 -70.40
N TRP A 550 69.76 -14.79 -69.69
CA TRP A 550 69.83 -14.35 -68.29
C TRP A 550 69.61 -12.85 -68.13
N SER A 551 70.11 -12.04 -69.07
CA SER A 551 69.82 -10.59 -69.06
C SER A 551 68.32 -10.32 -69.21
N PHE A 552 67.63 -11.07 -70.08
CA PHE A 552 66.17 -10.97 -70.22
C PHE A 552 65.44 -11.42 -68.95
N ILE A 553 65.88 -12.51 -68.31
CA ILE A 553 65.31 -12.98 -67.03
C ILE A 553 65.51 -11.93 -65.93
N PHE A 554 66.68 -11.30 -65.84
CA PHE A 554 66.94 -10.21 -64.89
C PHE A 554 66.01 -9.03 -65.13
N ILE A 555 65.89 -8.57 -66.38
CA ILE A 555 64.98 -7.47 -66.73
C ILE A 555 63.53 -7.82 -66.40
N ALA A 556 63.06 -9.03 -66.75
CA ALA A 556 61.72 -9.49 -66.43
C ALA A 556 61.48 -9.60 -64.92
N PHE A 557 62.46 -10.11 -64.17
CA PHE A 557 62.41 -10.18 -62.71
C PHE A 557 62.28 -8.78 -62.09
N PHE A 558 63.16 -7.85 -62.45
CA PHE A 558 63.10 -6.47 -61.93
C PHE A 558 61.80 -5.75 -62.32
N LEU A 559 61.32 -5.91 -63.56
CA LEU A 559 60.03 -5.33 -63.98
C LEU A 559 58.86 -5.95 -63.22
N SER A 560 58.88 -7.26 -62.98
CA SER A 560 57.85 -7.94 -62.19
C SER A 560 57.87 -7.49 -60.73
N LEU A 561 59.05 -7.26 -60.17
CA LEU A 561 59.25 -6.81 -58.80
C LEU A 561 58.75 -5.36 -58.63
N ILE A 562 59.16 -4.44 -59.52
CA ILE A 562 58.70 -3.05 -59.54
C ILE A 562 57.17 -3.00 -59.74
N GLY A 563 56.63 -3.80 -60.66
CA GLY A 563 55.19 -3.89 -60.90
C GLY A 563 54.42 -4.42 -59.68
N ALA A 564 54.94 -5.45 -59.02
CA ALA A 564 54.36 -6.01 -57.80
C ALA A 564 54.39 -5.00 -56.65
N SER A 565 55.53 -4.34 -56.40
CA SER A 565 55.68 -3.35 -55.33
C SER A 565 54.80 -2.12 -55.55
N ALA A 566 54.70 -1.63 -56.79
CA ALA A 566 53.79 -0.53 -57.12
C ALA A 566 52.32 -0.93 -56.92
N ALA A 567 51.92 -2.13 -57.35
CA ALA A 567 50.57 -2.65 -57.14
C ALA A 567 50.27 -2.84 -55.64
N SER A 568 51.21 -3.38 -54.87
CA SER A 568 51.10 -3.54 -53.42
C SER A 568 50.97 -2.18 -52.71
N TYR A 569 51.77 -1.18 -53.08
CA TYR A 569 51.66 0.17 -52.52
C TYR A 569 50.29 0.80 -52.78
N ILE A 570 49.82 0.76 -54.03
CA ILE A 570 48.50 1.32 -54.41
C ILE A 570 47.37 0.60 -53.64
N LEU A 571 47.45 -0.72 -53.51
CA LEU A 571 46.47 -1.51 -52.78
C LEU A 571 46.48 -1.22 -51.28
N LEU A 572 47.66 -1.13 -50.66
CA LEU A 572 47.82 -0.77 -49.25
C LEU A 572 47.31 0.65 -48.97
N ASP A 573 47.67 1.62 -49.81
CA ASP A 573 47.22 3.00 -49.68
C ASP A 573 45.69 3.11 -49.81
N LYS A 574 45.08 2.42 -50.77
CA LYS A 574 43.62 2.39 -50.93
C LYS A 574 42.92 1.72 -49.73
N LYS A 575 43.44 0.59 -49.25
CA LYS A 575 42.81 -0.19 -48.15
C LYS A 575 42.99 0.43 -46.78
N THR A 576 44.06 1.17 -46.56
CA THR A 576 44.25 1.91 -45.30
C THR A 576 43.45 3.20 -45.26
N ASN A 577 43.21 3.87 -46.39
CA ASN A 577 42.36 5.05 -46.50
C ASN A 577 40.85 4.74 -46.45
N ASN A 578 40.43 3.60 -47.02
CA ASN A 578 39.04 3.13 -47.03
C ASN A 578 38.95 1.76 -46.34
N ALA A 579 39.14 1.76 -45.01
CA ALA A 579 39.04 0.57 -44.19
C ALA A 579 37.58 0.10 -44.05
N SER A 580 37.37 -1.16 -43.68
CA SER A 580 36.06 -1.65 -43.25
C SER A 580 35.76 -1.22 -41.80
N PHE A 581 34.49 -1.28 -41.41
CA PHE A 581 34.10 -1.09 -40.01
C PHE A 581 34.85 -2.06 -39.09
N ASP A 582 34.96 -3.34 -39.47
CA ASP A 582 35.63 -4.36 -38.65
C ASP A 582 37.09 -4.01 -38.33
N ALA A 583 37.82 -3.46 -39.32
CA ALA A 583 39.21 -3.07 -39.13
C ALA A 583 39.31 -1.89 -38.14
N PHE A 584 38.43 -0.90 -38.25
CA PHE A 584 38.34 0.18 -37.28
C PHE A 584 37.94 -0.32 -35.89
N TYR A 585 36.91 -1.17 -35.81
CA TYR A 585 36.36 -1.68 -34.56
C TYR A 585 37.36 -2.56 -33.82
N TYR A 586 38.11 -3.42 -34.51
CA TYR A 586 39.16 -4.24 -33.93
C TYR A 586 40.22 -3.39 -33.21
N GLU A 587 40.75 -2.37 -33.90
CA GLU A 587 41.76 -1.47 -33.35
C GLU A 587 41.19 -0.56 -32.24
N MET A 588 39.96 -0.07 -32.42
CA MET A 588 39.27 0.71 -31.39
C MET A 588 39.03 -0.13 -30.13
N ASN A 589 38.65 -1.40 -30.29
CA ASN A 589 38.39 -2.29 -29.17
C ASN A 589 39.68 -2.62 -28.39
N ALA A 590 40.80 -2.79 -29.10
CA ALA A 590 42.12 -3.00 -28.49
C ALA A 590 42.63 -1.81 -27.66
N SER A 591 42.13 -0.59 -27.89
CA SER A 591 42.49 0.61 -27.14
C SER A 591 41.60 0.85 -25.91
N ASN A 592 42.18 1.24 -24.78
CA ASN A 592 41.42 1.65 -23.57
C ASN A 592 40.89 3.10 -23.64
N THR A 593 41.30 3.86 -24.65
CA THR A 593 40.99 5.28 -24.80
C THR A 593 40.46 5.58 -26.19
N THR A 594 39.45 6.45 -26.32
CA THR A 594 38.89 6.88 -27.61
C THR A 594 38.67 8.39 -27.61
N ALA A 595 38.99 9.06 -28.71
CA ALA A 595 38.72 10.47 -28.91
C ALA A 595 37.49 10.67 -29.80
N ILE A 596 36.53 11.48 -29.38
CA ILE A 596 35.40 11.94 -30.21
C ILE A 596 35.69 13.40 -30.56
N ILE A 597 35.70 13.73 -31.85
CA ILE A 597 36.01 15.05 -32.37
C ILE A 597 34.76 15.60 -33.03
N ILE A 598 34.23 16.68 -32.48
CA ILE A 598 33.12 17.44 -33.04
C ILE A 598 33.74 18.53 -33.91
N ASP A 599 33.64 18.39 -35.22
CA ASP A 599 34.26 19.31 -36.18
C ASP A 599 33.24 20.31 -36.70
N THR A 600 33.30 21.52 -36.14
CA THR A 600 32.41 22.65 -36.46
C THR A 600 32.97 23.57 -37.54
N THR A 601 34.12 23.24 -38.15
CA THR A 601 34.76 24.07 -39.18
C THR A 601 33.86 24.31 -40.39
N ASN A 602 32.98 23.35 -40.71
CA ASN A 602 32.05 23.41 -41.84
C ASN A 602 30.58 23.61 -41.39
N GLY A 603 30.34 24.17 -40.20
CA GLY A 603 29.01 24.54 -39.71
C GLY A 603 28.65 23.92 -38.36
N VAL A 604 27.38 24.10 -37.95
CA VAL A 604 26.90 23.63 -36.64
C VAL A 604 26.70 22.12 -36.67
N VAL A 605 27.35 21.41 -35.74
CA VAL A 605 27.25 19.96 -35.54
C VAL A 605 26.51 19.69 -34.23
N SER A 606 25.60 18.71 -34.24
CA SER A 606 24.85 18.34 -33.04
C SER A 606 25.72 17.54 -32.06
N ASP A 607 25.81 17.99 -30.81
CA ASP A 607 26.49 17.26 -29.72
C ASP A 607 25.77 15.95 -29.33
N ALA A 608 24.56 15.67 -29.85
CA ALA A 608 23.75 14.51 -29.44
C ALA A 608 24.45 13.17 -29.73
N CYS A 609 25.02 13.01 -30.93
CA CYS A 609 25.72 11.77 -31.31
C CYS A 609 27.00 11.57 -30.49
N ALA A 610 27.76 12.65 -30.25
CA ALA A 610 28.96 12.60 -29.42
C ALA A 610 28.62 12.13 -27.99
N LYS A 611 27.51 12.62 -27.42
CA LYS A 611 27.04 12.20 -26.09
C LYS A 611 26.57 10.74 -26.07
N SER A 612 25.84 10.30 -27.10
CA SER A 612 25.40 8.90 -27.21
C SER A 612 26.60 7.95 -27.27
N LEU A 613 27.53 8.22 -28.19
CA LEU A 613 28.77 7.46 -28.33
C LEU A 613 29.61 7.46 -27.06
N LYS A 614 29.71 8.61 -26.37
CA LYS A 614 30.40 8.70 -25.08
C LYS A 614 29.79 7.70 -24.09
N ASN A 615 28.48 7.74 -23.88
CA ASN A 615 27.81 6.86 -22.93
C ASN A 615 28.01 5.37 -23.28
N THR A 616 27.90 5.02 -24.56
CA THR A 616 28.08 3.64 -25.02
C THR A 616 29.52 3.14 -24.84
N LEU A 617 30.51 3.96 -25.20
CA LEU A 617 31.93 3.60 -25.02
C LEU A 617 32.31 3.53 -23.52
N GLU A 618 31.70 4.37 -22.68
CA GLU A 618 31.88 4.31 -21.22
C GLU A 618 31.28 3.03 -20.61
N LEU A 619 30.11 2.58 -21.09
CA LEU A 619 29.54 1.29 -20.71
C LEU A 619 30.44 0.12 -21.11
N GLN A 620 31.29 0.29 -22.12
CA GLN A 620 32.35 -0.65 -22.52
C GLN A 620 33.67 -0.47 -21.76
N ASN A 621 33.69 0.29 -20.66
CA ASN A 621 34.87 0.61 -19.85
C ASN A 621 35.99 1.33 -20.61
N LYS A 622 35.67 2.11 -21.65
CA LYS A 622 36.66 2.97 -22.34
C LYS A 622 36.68 4.37 -21.76
N THR A 623 37.87 4.97 -21.74
CA THR A 623 38.08 6.39 -21.39
C THR A 623 37.82 7.24 -22.63
N VAL A 624 36.82 8.12 -22.58
CA VAL A 624 36.42 8.94 -23.74
C VAL A 624 36.87 10.40 -23.55
N TYR A 625 37.49 10.97 -24.59
CA TYR A 625 37.85 12.37 -24.66
C TYR A 625 37.04 13.06 -25.77
N ILE A 626 36.32 14.14 -25.46
CA ILE A 626 35.57 14.91 -26.45
C ILE A 626 36.31 16.20 -26.77
N TYR A 627 36.73 16.33 -28.02
CA TYR A 627 37.34 17.53 -28.58
C TYR A 627 36.34 18.24 -29.49
N ASN A 628 36.42 19.56 -29.54
CA ASN A 628 35.67 20.40 -30.47
C ASN A 628 36.65 21.20 -31.33
N TYR A 629 36.61 20.97 -32.64
CA TYR A 629 37.40 21.67 -33.64
C TYR A 629 36.56 22.81 -34.21
N ASP A 630 37.12 24.01 -34.20
CA ASP A 630 36.51 25.21 -34.80
C ASP A 630 37.53 25.94 -35.69
N ILE A 631 37.10 27.05 -36.30
CA ILE A 631 37.95 27.85 -37.21
C ILE A 631 39.16 28.46 -36.47
N GLY A 632 39.10 28.58 -35.13
CA GLY A 632 40.11 29.22 -34.29
C GLY A 632 41.06 28.25 -33.58
N GLY A 633 40.78 26.96 -33.55
CA GLY A 633 41.64 25.96 -32.90
C GLY A 633 40.87 24.73 -32.43
N CYS A 634 41.36 24.12 -31.35
CA CYS A 634 40.74 22.96 -30.74
C CYS A 634 40.50 23.19 -29.24
N THR A 635 39.36 22.73 -28.75
CA THR A 635 39.02 22.76 -27.32
C THR A 635 38.72 21.35 -26.83
N LEU A 636 39.32 20.94 -25.72
CA LEU A 636 38.85 19.76 -24.98
C LEU A 636 37.55 20.18 -24.27
N LYS A 637 36.41 19.61 -24.66
CA LYS A 637 35.10 19.91 -24.02
C LYS A 637 34.92 19.09 -22.75
N ASP A 638 35.29 17.81 -22.80
CA ASP A 638 34.92 16.82 -21.79
C ASP A 638 35.93 15.65 -21.81
N TYR A 639 36.23 15.08 -20.65
CA TYR A 639 36.96 13.81 -20.52
C TYR A 639 36.49 13.04 -19.29
N THR A 640 36.52 11.71 -19.39
CA THR A 640 36.20 10.82 -18.28
C THR A 640 37.38 9.87 -18.06
N LYS A 641 38.05 9.98 -16.90
CA LYS A 641 39.17 9.09 -16.52
C LYS A 641 38.76 8.26 -15.30
N GLY A 642 38.14 7.11 -15.53
CA GLY A 642 37.54 6.34 -14.43
C GLY A 642 36.29 7.02 -13.87
N ALA A 643 36.12 7.08 -12.54
CA ALA A 643 34.94 7.65 -11.88
C ALA A 643 34.90 9.19 -11.79
N GLU A 644 35.89 9.89 -12.37
CA GLU A 644 35.96 11.35 -12.36
C GLU A 644 35.64 11.91 -13.75
N SER A 645 34.57 12.70 -13.84
CA SER A 645 34.24 13.52 -15.02
C SER A 645 34.65 14.97 -14.76
N GLY A 646 35.31 15.59 -15.73
CA GLY A 646 35.77 16.98 -15.63
C GLY A 646 35.50 17.74 -16.92
N ASN A 647 34.64 18.76 -16.87
CA ASN A 647 34.51 19.74 -17.95
C ASN A 647 35.70 20.70 -17.87
N MET A 648 36.62 20.61 -18.82
CA MET A 648 37.83 21.45 -18.83
C MET A 648 38.01 22.11 -20.19
N THR A 649 37.37 23.25 -20.41
CA THR A 649 37.49 24.08 -21.63
C THR A 649 38.86 24.74 -21.70
N THR A 650 39.87 23.96 -22.09
CA THR A 650 41.22 24.46 -22.37
C THR A 650 41.31 24.69 -23.87
N GLY A 651 41.41 25.94 -24.31
CA GLY A 651 41.74 26.27 -25.70
C GLY A 651 43.17 25.86 -26.01
N MET A 652 43.36 25.07 -27.06
CA MET A 652 44.64 24.56 -27.52
C MET A 652 44.76 24.79 -29.03
N SER A 653 45.98 24.87 -29.56
CA SER A 653 46.15 24.81 -31.02
C SER A 653 45.74 23.43 -31.51
N VAL A 654 45.41 23.31 -32.80
CA VAL A 654 45.06 22.02 -33.42
C VAL A 654 46.20 21.02 -33.23
N GLU A 655 47.46 21.47 -33.38
CA GLU A 655 48.65 20.63 -33.19
C GLU A 655 48.76 20.09 -31.76
N ALA A 656 48.44 20.91 -30.75
CA ALA A 656 48.52 20.49 -29.36
C ALA A 656 47.39 19.51 -28.98
N CYS A 657 46.22 19.60 -29.61
CA CYS A 657 45.17 18.58 -29.49
C CYS A 657 45.57 17.27 -30.15
N GLU A 658 46.14 17.35 -31.35
CA GLU A 658 46.67 16.19 -32.09
C GLU A 658 47.75 15.45 -31.29
N GLU A 659 48.67 16.18 -30.65
CA GLU A 659 49.71 15.63 -29.78
C GLU A 659 49.10 14.90 -28.57
N LYS A 660 48.11 15.52 -27.90
CA LYS A 660 47.42 14.91 -26.75
C LYS A 660 46.62 13.66 -27.13
N MET A 661 45.98 13.66 -28.30
CA MET A 661 45.26 12.49 -28.80
C MET A 661 46.21 11.37 -29.19
N GLY A 662 47.42 11.68 -29.67
CA GLY A 662 48.43 10.68 -30.02
C GLY A 662 47.86 9.59 -30.94
N ALA A 663 48.00 8.33 -30.51
CA ALA A 663 47.55 7.14 -31.22
C ALA A 663 46.12 6.67 -30.84
N MET A 664 45.35 7.49 -30.11
CA MET A 664 43.97 7.12 -29.75
C MET A 664 43.11 6.94 -31.02
N PRO A 665 42.27 5.89 -31.09
CA PRO A 665 41.19 5.79 -32.06
C PRO A 665 40.31 7.04 -32.02
N ARG A 666 39.88 7.51 -33.19
CA ARG A 666 39.19 8.80 -33.34
C ARG A 666 37.84 8.65 -34.04
N ILE A 667 36.83 9.35 -33.53
CA ILE A 667 35.52 9.43 -34.18
C ILE A 667 35.26 10.90 -34.52
N PHE A 668 35.37 11.25 -35.80
CA PHE A 668 35.05 12.57 -36.31
C PHE A 668 33.57 12.67 -36.59
N ILE A 669 32.92 13.69 -36.05
CA ILE A 669 31.53 14.05 -36.32
C ILE A 669 31.54 15.42 -36.96
N LYS A 670 31.19 15.50 -38.24
CA LYS A 670 31.27 16.75 -39.01
C LYS A 670 30.02 16.99 -39.85
N ASN A 671 29.72 18.25 -40.12
CA ASN A 671 28.63 18.60 -41.03
C ASN A 671 29.06 18.38 -42.49
N ALA A 672 28.17 17.80 -43.30
CA ALA A 672 28.37 17.63 -44.74
C ALA A 672 27.03 17.56 -45.50
N ASP A 673 27.05 17.93 -46.78
CA ASP A 673 25.86 17.88 -47.65
C ASP A 673 25.40 16.45 -47.99
N ALA A 674 26.30 15.47 -47.88
CA ALA A 674 26.04 14.06 -48.13
C ALA A 674 26.27 13.23 -46.87
N ASP A 675 25.31 12.36 -46.57
CA ASP A 675 25.36 11.46 -45.44
C ASP A 675 26.32 10.29 -45.75
N SER A 676 27.36 10.15 -44.94
CA SER A 676 28.39 9.13 -45.11
C SER A 676 29.06 8.79 -43.78
N THR A 677 29.38 7.51 -43.62
CA THR A 677 30.29 7.04 -42.56
C THR A 677 31.44 6.32 -43.25
N THR A 678 32.67 6.75 -42.97
CA THR A 678 33.88 6.19 -43.58
C THR A 678 34.88 5.81 -42.52
N PHE A 679 35.66 4.77 -42.78
CA PHE A 679 36.66 4.26 -41.84
C PHE A 679 38.04 4.30 -42.46
N SER A 680 39.05 4.61 -41.65
CA SER A 680 40.46 4.65 -42.07
C SER A 680 41.35 4.12 -40.96
N VAL A 681 42.42 3.44 -41.33
CA VAL A 681 43.45 2.91 -40.42
C VAL A 681 44.86 3.35 -40.85
N LYS A 682 44.97 4.35 -41.73
CA LYS A 682 46.24 4.75 -42.36
C LYS A 682 47.26 5.39 -41.42
N TYR A 683 46.81 6.02 -40.34
CA TYR A 683 47.67 6.73 -39.37
C TYR A 683 47.25 6.48 -37.92
N TYR A 684 45.93 6.44 -37.72
CA TYR A 684 45.27 6.02 -36.50
C TYR A 684 43.90 5.49 -36.93
N PRO A 685 43.31 4.56 -36.16
CA PRO A 685 41.97 4.09 -36.42
C PRO A 685 41.02 5.29 -36.33
N SER A 686 40.32 5.60 -37.41
CA SER A 686 39.37 6.69 -37.44
C SER A 686 38.06 6.32 -38.13
N ALA A 687 36.97 6.74 -37.52
CA ALA A 687 35.64 6.75 -38.12
C ALA A 687 35.26 8.21 -38.37
N THR A 688 34.83 8.53 -39.58
CA THR A 688 34.29 9.86 -39.92
C THR A 688 32.83 9.73 -40.24
N ILE A 689 31.98 10.29 -39.37
CA ILE A 689 30.54 10.44 -39.54
C ILE A 689 30.29 11.85 -40.06
N ALA A 690 29.91 11.95 -41.33
CA ALA A 690 29.67 13.22 -42.01
C ALA A 690 28.26 13.22 -42.60
N GLY A 691 27.49 14.28 -42.38
CA GLY A 691 26.14 14.37 -42.96
C GLY A 691 25.34 15.54 -42.41
N ARG A 692 24.03 15.50 -42.66
CA ARG A 692 23.09 16.52 -42.16
C ARG A 692 22.73 16.30 -40.69
N PRO A 693 22.22 17.32 -39.98
CA PRO A 693 21.86 17.20 -38.56
C PRO A 693 20.91 16.04 -38.24
N GLU A 694 19.97 15.71 -39.13
CA GLU A 694 19.02 14.60 -38.96
C GLU A 694 19.75 13.24 -38.98
N TYR A 695 20.72 13.07 -39.87
CA TYR A 695 21.55 11.86 -39.92
C TYR A 695 22.41 11.71 -38.66
N MET A 696 23.00 12.82 -38.19
CA MET A 696 23.77 12.81 -36.94
C MET A 696 22.91 12.47 -35.73
N GLN A 697 21.64 12.90 -35.67
CA GLN A 697 20.74 12.55 -34.57
C GLN A 697 20.47 11.05 -34.46
N GLN A 698 20.51 10.32 -35.58
CA GLN A 698 20.34 8.85 -35.58
C GLN A 698 21.57 8.13 -35.03
N CYS A 699 22.75 8.76 -35.11
CA CYS A 699 24.03 8.26 -34.61
C CYS A 699 24.24 6.75 -34.85
N LEU A 700 24.17 6.33 -36.13
CA LEU A 700 24.16 4.91 -36.50
C LEU A 700 25.37 4.11 -35.94
N LEU A 701 26.53 4.75 -35.76
CA LEU A 701 27.68 4.12 -35.10
C LEU A 701 27.40 3.71 -33.66
N ASP A 702 26.64 4.50 -32.92
CA ASP A 702 26.23 4.19 -31.55
C ASP A 702 25.32 2.95 -31.48
N VAL A 703 24.36 2.86 -32.40
CA VAL A 703 23.44 1.72 -32.54
C VAL A 703 24.20 0.40 -32.76
N ILE A 704 25.29 0.45 -33.53
CA ILE A 704 26.16 -0.71 -33.77
C ILE A 704 26.98 -1.05 -32.52
N LEU A 705 27.47 -0.05 -31.78
CA LEU A 705 28.34 -0.27 -30.61
C LEU A 705 27.58 -0.74 -29.36
N ALA A 706 26.35 -0.28 -29.13
CA ALA A 706 25.61 -0.45 -27.87
C ALA A 706 25.28 -1.90 -27.44
N GLU A 707 25.38 -2.88 -28.33
CA GLU A 707 24.90 -4.26 -28.07
C GLU A 707 26.00 -5.32 -28.31
N SER A 708 27.26 -4.89 -28.37
CA SER A 708 28.43 -5.78 -28.36
C SER A 708 28.84 -6.23 -26.94
N GLN A 709 27.94 -6.03 -25.96
CA GLN A 709 27.99 -6.55 -24.59
C GLN A 709 27.23 -7.87 -24.51
#